data_AF-A0A182J022-F1
#
_entry.id   AF-A0A182J022-F1
#
_cell.length_a   1.000
_cell.length_b   1.000
_cell.length_c   1.000
_cell.angle_alpha   90.00
_cell.angle_beta   90.00
_cell.angle_gamma   90.00
#
_symmetry.space_group_name_H-M   'P 1'
#
loop_
_entity.id
_entity.type
_entity.pdbx_description
1 polymer ?
#
loop_
_entity_poly.entity_id
_entity_poly.type
_entity_poly.pdbx_seq_one_letter_code
_entity_poly.pdbx_strand_id
1 'polypeptide(L)'
;MDAKTLERATDLIRCCKVPRLRTSVEEGPLERATFGQFLHVLEATLPIVFDLLAQCGAELTGYDEYNADNNTEFKAGLALVIAEQYSEDPSGPRACYQTESPVLQKRITQFFLGHELEHLLTDKGGDAILRRLYVHYRRVLTPDEWKYHPADVEGFVRLVEFLYGPVPLCHHAPELDDDTAAYILSVGITLVEFFEPAYRLMGLRLFCVLLGPRNKAVMKRTNIHRVAYSNAIKLTVKLEHEPFLEVLWRCIFQYVELEESDIKDFTQWNTVDDIMDTLLQQLMFEPKLSTSRIYLLYLIKLLALDLPNYIIDELDEIQSIDKKCHLYEPVCEQLRQDCLGGFHNRRYYRWMKRIIEMLPHEAVKCQGASRENGKYCHGVNLLFILVTFPVEPEALQSHIKTQASLVEFINVFKQYERQQSTSAAKRSTASCDFIYNIKSLVSISKSMLVFLTSLAPIYFPAHPEMAENDLTMGLMDSLGLSGLAGGVQRMDKRQFLFQMLSFGMIVSSALMIWKGLMVVTGSESPIVVVLSGSMEPAFHRGDLLFLTNQDEPVRVGEIVVFKIEGRDIPIVHRVIKLHEQSNGTVKFLTKGDNNSVDDRGLYAPGQLWLTKKDIVGRARGFLPYVGMITIYMNEYPKLKYGILGLLALYVLVHRE
;
A
#
# COMPACT_ATOMS: atom_id res chain seq x y z
N MET A 1 -6.25 -46.24 13.65
CA MET A 1 -6.94 -46.44 12.36
C MET A 1 -6.93 -47.90 11.90
N ASP A 2 -8.09 -48.43 11.46
CA ASP A 2 -8.18 -49.72 10.76
C ASP A 2 -7.66 -49.58 9.31
N ALA A 3 -6.80 -50.50 8.85
CA ALA A 3 -6.18 -50.46 7.53
C ALA A 3 -7.20 -50.34 6.40
N LYS A 4 -8.39 -50.95 6.56
CA LYS A 4 -9.51 -50.86 5.60
C LYS A 4 -10.08 -49.45 5.45
N THR A 5 -10.05 -48.65 6.52
CA THR A 5 -10.56 -47.28 6.49
C THR A 5 -9.61 -46.36 5.73
N LEU A 6 -8.30 -46.56 5.92
CA LEU A 6 -7.27 -45.86 5.17
C LEU A 6 -7.28 -46.21 3.70
N GLU A 7 -7.34 -47.50 3.37
CA GLU A 7 -7.43 -47.99 1.99
C GLU A 7 -8.65 -47.38 1.29
N ARG A 8 -9.82 -47.42 1.95
CA ARG A 8 -11.03 -46.77 1.46
C ARG A 8 -10.85 -45.26 1.25
N ALA A 9 -10.26 -44.53 2.20
CA ALA A 9 -10.02 -43.10 2.07
C ALA A 9 -9.04 -42.79 0.91
N THR A 10 -8.02 -43.63 0.74
CA THR A 10 -7.02 -43.54 -0.34
C THR A 10 -7.65 -43.79 -1.71
N ASP A 11 -8.56 -44.74 -1.83
CA ASP A 11 -9.27 -44.99 -3.07
C ASP A 11 -10.26 -43.87 -3.40
N LEU A 12 -10.97 -43.35 -2.39
CA LEU A 12 -11.87 -42.21 -2.57
C LEU A 12 -11.13 -40.96 -3.05
N ILE A 13 -9.94 -40.66 -2.49
CA ILE A 13 -9.17 -39.50 -2.93
C ILE A 13 -8.61 -39.70 -4.34
N ARG A 14 -8.20 -40.92 -4.73
CA ARG A 14 -7.78 -41.23 -6.11
C ARG A 14 -8.90 -40.94 -7.12
N CYS A 15 -10.15 -41.24 -6.78
CA CYS A 15 -11.31 -40.92 -7.62
C CYS A 15 -11.57 -39.41 -7.77
N CYS A 16 -11.09 -38.59 -6.84
CA CYS A 16 -11.25 -37.14 -6.88
C CYS A 16 -10.18 -36.44 -7.74
N LYS A 17 -9.16 -37.16 -8.22
CA LYS A 17 -8.10 -36.60 -9.04
C LYS A 17 -8.55 -36.43 -10.49
N VAL A 18 -8.23 -35.29 -11.10
CA VAL A 18 -8.55 -35.04 -12.51
C VAL A 18 -7.84 -36.09 -13.38
N PRO A 19 -8.57 -36.78 -14.29
CA PRO A 19 -7.99 -37.83 -15.11
C PRO A 19 -7.12 -37.26 -16.24
N ARG A 20 -6.17 -38.08 -16.69
CA ARG A 20 -5.40 -37.84 -17.92
C ARG A 20 -6.35 -37.66 -19.11
N LEU A 21 -6.12 -36.65 -19.92
CA LEU A 21 -6.86 -36.42 -21.14
C LEU A 21 -6.61 -37.51 -22.19
N ARG A 22 -7.61 -37.74 -23.04
CA ARG A 22 -7.50 -38.65 -24.19
C ARG A 22 -6.80 -37.99 -25.37
N THR A 23 -7.04 -36.70 -25.57
CA THR A 23 -6.46 -35.84 -26.60
C THR A 23 -5.58 -34.77 -25.95
N SER A 24 -4.52 -34.35 -26.64
CA SER A 24 -3.61 -33.32 -26.14
C SER A 24 -4.32 -31.96 -26.07
N VAL A 25 -3.92 -31.09 -25.14
CA VAL A 25 -4.37 -29.67 -25.12
C VAL A 25 -3.98 -28.89 -26.37
N GLU A 26 -3.09 -29.42 -27.21
CA GLU A 26 -2.76 -28.83 -28.52
C GLU A 26 -3.88 -28.98 -29.55
N GLU A 27 -4.75 -29.96 -29.39
CA GLU A 27 -5.78 -30.31 -30.39
C GLU A 27 -7.03 -29.42 -30.28
N GLY A 28 -7.22 -28.71 -29.16
CA GLY A 28 -8.36 -27.82 -28.94
C GLY A 28 -8.49 -27.31 -27.50
N PRO A 29 -9.34 -26.30 -27.27
CA PRO A 29 -9.54 -25.72 -25.93
C PRO A 29 -10.19 -26.73 -24.98
N LEU A 30 -9.94 -26.57 -23.68
CA LEU A 30 -10.54 -27.40 -22.64
C LEU A 30 -12.03 -27.09 -22.52
N GLU A 31 -12.87 -28.10 -22.79
CA GLU A 31 -14.33 -28.01 -22.60
C GLU A 31 -14.76 -28.73 -21.32
N ARG A 32 -15.65 -28.10 -20.55
CA ARG A 32 -16.24 -28.69 -19.34
C ARG A 32 -16.99 -30.00 -19.63
N ALA A 33 -17.56 -30.14 -20.82
CA ALA A 33 -18.25 -31.35 -21.26
C ALA A 33 -17.34 -32.59 -21.22
N THR A 34 -16.05 -32.42 -21.51
CA THR A 34 -15.03 -33.49 -21.43
C THR A 34 -14.90 -34.07 -20.02
N PHE A 35 -15.21 -33.27 -18.99
CA PHE A 35 -15.09 -33.65 -17.58
C PHE A 35 -16.42 -34.02 -16.92
N GLY A 36 -17.54 -34.06 -17.64
CA GLY A 36 -18.87 -34.27 -17.04
C GLY A 36 -18.99 -35.53 -16.19
N GLN A 37 -18.43 -36.66 -16.65
CA GLN A 37 -18.40 -37.91 -15.86
C GLN A 37 -17.53 -37.79 -14.61
N PHE A 38 -16.36 -37.15 -14.74
CA PHE A 38 -15.46 -36.90 -13.62
C PHE A 38 -16.11 -35.99 -12.58
N LEU A 39 -16.73 -34.88 -13.00
CA LEU A 39 -17.39 -33.92 -12.11
C LEU A 39 -18.51 -34.59 -11.31
N HIS A 40 -19.32 -35.45 -11.93
CA HIS A 40 -20.34 -36.22 -11.22
C HIS A 40 -19.75 -37.14 -10.15
N VAL A 41 -18.61 -37.79 -10.43
CA VAL A 41 -17.90 -38.61 -9.44
C VAL A 41 -17.35 -37.73 -8.32
N LEU A 42 -16.66 -36.64 -8.67
CA LEU A 42 -16.06 -35.69 -7.74
C LEU A 42 -17.10 -35.14 -6.75
N GLU A 43 -18.27 -34.73 -7.23
CA GLU A 43 -19.35 -34.18 -6.40
C GLU A 43 -19.95 -35.22 -5.45
N ALA A 44 -19.90 -36.51 -5.79
CA ALA A 44 -20.33 -37.59 -4.92
C ALA A 44 -19.24 -38.03 -3.91
N THR A 45 -17.97 -38.05 -4.32
CA THR A 45 -16.87 -38.61 -3.53
C THR A 45 -16.18 -37.60 -2.62
N LEU A 46 -15.99 -36.36 -3.07
CA LEU A 46 -15.27 -35.35 -2.31
C LEU A 46 -15.95 -34.99 -0.96
N PRO A 47 -17.29 -34.88 -0.86
CA PRO A 47 -17.96 -34.71 0.44
C PRO A 47 -17.65 -35.85 1.42
N ILE A 48 -17.60 -37.10 0.94
CA ILE A 48 -17.31 -38.27 1.77
C ILE A 48 -15.88 -38.22 2.31
N VAL A 49 -14.91 -37.84 1.47
CA VAL A 49 -13.51 -37.63 1.91
C VAL A 49 -13.46 -36.57 3.01
N PHE A 50 -14.18 -35.47 2.82
CA PHE A 50 -14.26 -34.39 3.78
C PHE A 50 -14.98 -34.79 5.09
N ASP A 51 -16.01 -35.63 5.03
CA ASP A 51 -16.65 -36.19 6.23
C ASP A 51 -15.71 -37.13 6.99
N LEU A 52 -14.93 -37.95 6.28
CA LEU A 52 -13.90 -38.80 6.88
C LEU A 52 -12.80 -37.96 7.53
N LEU A 53 -12.37 -36.86 6.89
CA LEU A 53 -11.43 -35.90 7.49
C LEU A 53 -12.00 -35.23 8.75
N ALA A 54 -13.30 -34.95 8.80
CA ALA A 54 -13.92 -34.38 10.00
C ALA A 54 -14.03 -35.40 11.14
N GLN A 55 -14.29 -36.67 10.83
CA GLN A 55 -14.45 -37.75 11.82
C GLN A 55 -13.11 -38.29 12.34
N CYS A 56 -12.12 -38.42 11.45
CA CYS A 56 -10.84 -39.09 11.72
C CYS A 56 -9.64 -38.22 11.34
N GLY A 57 -9.78 -36.89 11.35
CA GLY A 57 -8.75 -35.95 10.87
C GLY A 57 -7.38 -36.18 11.50
N ALA A 58 -7.30 -36.26 12.83
CA ALA A 58 -6.03 -36.52 13.52
C ALA A 58 -5.37 -37.84 13.10
N GLU A 59 -6.14 -38.88 12.77
CA GLU A 59 -5.60 -40.16 12.32
C GLU A 59 -5.21 -40.18 10.83
N LEU A 60 -5.89 -39.38 9.99
CA LEU A 60 -5.66 -39.32 8.54
C LEU A 60 -4.57 -38.31 8.17
N THR A 61 -4.59 -37.12 8.78
CA THR A 61 -3.68 -36.01 8.49
C THR A 61 -2.59 -35.84 9.55
N GLY A 62 -2.83 -36.25 10.81
CA GLY A 62 -1.85 -36.16 11.89
C GLY A 62 -0.63 -37.08 11.72
N TYR A 63 0.44 -36.76 12.44
CA TYR A 63 1.71 -37.49 12.40
C TYR A 63 2.01 -38.11 13.77
N ASP A 64 1.94 -39.44 13.85
CA ASP A 64 2.44 -40.22 14.98
C ASP A 64 3.71 -40.99 14.54
N GLU A 65 4.76 -40.98 15.37
CA GLU A 65 6.02 -41.70 15.11
C GLU A 65 5.82 -43.20 14.82
N TYR A 66 4.69 -43.78 15.25
CA TYR A 66 4.33 -45.18 15.06
C TYR A 66 3.68 -45.50 13.69
N ASN A 67 3.17 -44.49 12.97
CA ASN A 67 2.42 -44.64 11.70
C ASN A 67 3.04 -43.85 10.54
N ALA A 68 4.34 -43.56 10.62
CA ALA A 68 5.06 -42.65 9.73
C ALA A 68 4.89 -42.94 8.22
N ASP A 69 4.70 -44.21 7.82
CA ASP A 69 4.62 -44.61 6.41
C ASP A 69 3.20 -44.91 5.90
N ASN A 70 2.23 -45.12 6.79
CA ASN A 70 0.95 -45.71 6.38
C ASN A 70 0.10 -44.75 5.54
N ASN A 71 0.12 -43.45 5.84
CA ASN A 71 -0.86 -42.50 5.28
C ASN A 71 -0.31 -41.59 4.18
N THR A 72 0.98 -41.71 3.84
CA THR A 72 1.67 -40.80 2.90
C THR A 72 0.99 -40.74 1.54
N GLU A 73 0.43 -41.86 1.07
CA GLU A 73 -0.29 -41.89 -0.20
C GLU A 73 -1.59 -41.09 -0.18
N PHE A 74 -2.39 -41.25 0.88
CA PHE A 74 -3.59 -40.45 1.07
C PHE A 74 -3.27 -38.96 1.20
N LYS A 75 -2.26 -38.61 2.02
CA LYS A 75 -1.86 -37.21 2.26
C LYS A 75 -1.36 -36.53 0.98
N ALA A 76 -0.52 -37.21 0.19
CA ALA A 76 -0.06 -36.69 -1.10
C ALA A 76 -1.23 -36.55 -2.10
N GLY A 77 -2.12 -37.55 -2.17
CA GLY A 77 -3.32 -37.48 -3.00
C GLY A 77 -4.25 -36.33 -2.60
N LEU A 78 -4.43 -36.09 -1.31
CA LEU A 78 -5.21 -34.97 -0.79
C LEU A 78 -4.59 -33.63 -1.19
N ALA A 79 -3.28 -33.46 -1.02
CA ALA A 79 -2.58 -32.25 -1.44
C ALA A 79 -2.74 -31.98 -2.95
N LEU A 80 -2.64 -33.02 -3.80
CA LEU A 80 -2.85 -32.90 -5.25
C LEU A 80 -4.28 -32.46 -5.58
N VAL A 81 -5.30 -33.15 -5.04
CA VAL A 81 -6.71 -32.84 -5.33
C VAL A 81 -7.06 -31.42 -4.84
N ILE A 82 -6.60 -31.03 -3.66
CA ILE A 82 -6.82 -29.68 -3.14
C ILE A 82 -6.14 -28.64 -4.04
N ALA A 83 -4.91 -28.89 -4.50
CA ALA A 83 -4.19 -28.00 -5.40
C ALA A 83 -4.83 -27.91 -6.80
N GLU A 84 -5.42 -28.99 -7.32
CA GLU A 84 -6.15 -29.03 -8.60
C GLU A 84 -7.49 -28.28 -8.52
N GLN A 85 -8.22 -28.46 -7.41
CA GLN A 85 -9.59 -27.95 -7.24
C GLN A 85 -9.69 -26.54 -6.66
N TYR A 86 -8.63 -26.05 -6.01
CA TYR A 86 -8.56 -24.66 -5.55
C TYR A 86 -8.75 -23.69 -6.74
N SER A 87 -9.30 -22.49 -6.51
CA SER A 87 -9.33 -21.46 -7.55
C SER A 87 -9.45 -20.08 -6.90
N GLU A 88 -8.65 -19.14 -7.38
CA GLU A 88 -8.75 -17.72 -7.01
C GLU A 88 -9.81 -17.00 -7.84
N ASP A 89 -10.07 -17.48 -9.06
CA ASP A 89 -11.09 -16.96 -9.98
C ASP A 89 -11.98 -18.11 -10.51
N PRO A 90 -13.20 -18.27 -9.96
CA PRO A 90 -14.11 -19.33 -10.39
C PRO A 90 -14.70 -19.13 -11.79
N SER A 91 -14.45 -17.99 -12.45
CA SER A 91 -15.00 -17.67 -13.78
C SER A 91 -14.02 -17.87 -14.94
N GLY A 92 -12.78 -18.26 -14.66
CA GLY A 92 -11.74 -18.42 -15.66
C GLY A 92 -11.91 -19.65 -16.57
N PRO A 93 -11.19 -19.72 -17.72
CA PRO A 93 -11.20 -20.86 -18.65
C PRO A 93 -10.74 -22.20 -18.04
N ARG A 94 -10.28 -22.17 -16.78
CA ARG A 94 -9.75 -23.29 -16.01
C ARG A 94 -10.80 -23.91 -15.07
N ALA A 95 -12.01 -23.33 -15.01
CA ALA A 95 -13.14 -23.88 -14.28
C ALA A 95 -13.69 -25.20 -14.90
N CYS A 96 -13.17 -25.66 -16.03
CA CYS A 96 -13.70 -26.80 -16.78
C CYS A 96 -13.69 -28.15 -16.02
N TYR A 97 -12.77 -28.33 -15.06
CA TYR A 97 -12.65 -29.55 -14.24
C TYR A 97 -12.81 -29.29 -12.73
N GLN A 98 -13.29 -28.10 -12.35
CA GLN A 98 -13.51 -27.72 -10.96
C GLN A 98 -14.97 -27.98 -10.53
N THR A 99 -15.16 -28.28 -9.24
CA THR A 99 -16.50 -28.41 -8.65
C THR A 99 -17.29 -27.09 -8.69
N GLU A 100 -18.59 -27.17 -8.98
CA GLU A 100 -19.51 -26.02 -8.94
C GLU A 100 -20.14 -25.81 -7.55
N SER A 101 -19.97 -26.76 -6.63
CA SER A 101 -20.58 -26.69 -5.31
C SER A 101 -19.93 -25.58 -4.47
N PRO A 102 -20.67 -24.52 -4.08
CA PRO A 102 -20.10 -23.42 -3.31
C PRO A 102 -19.64 -23.86 -1.91
N VAL A 103 -20.27 -24.92 -1.37
CA VAL A 103 -19.89 -25.51 -0.07
C VAL A 103 -18.53 -26.19 -0.17
N LEU A 104 -18.30 -26.97 -1.24
CA LEU A 104 -17.03 -27.66 -1.46
C LEU A 104 -15.92 -26.65 -1.78
N GLN A 105 -16.19 -25.67 -2.64
CA GLN A 105 -15.24 -24.60 -2.94
C GLN A 105 -14.80 -23.88 -1.66
N LYS A 106 -15.75 -23.47 -0.80
CA LYS A 106 -15.42 -22.82 0.47
C LYS A 106 -14.54 -23.69 1.37
N ARG A 107 -14.80 -25.00 1.44
CA ARG A 107 -14.01 -25.95 2.23
C ARG A 107 -12.60 -26.15 1.66
N ILE A 108 -12.47 -26.24 0.35
CA ILE A 108 -11.17 -26.32 -0.35
C ILE A 108 -10.37 -25.04 -0.10
N THR A 109 -10.99 -23.87 -0.25
CA THR A 109 -10.35 -22.58 0.06
C THR A 109 -9.89 -22.50 1.50
N GLN A 110 -10.72 -22.95 2.46
CA GLN A 110 -10.33 -23.00 3.87
C GLN A 110 -9.14 -23.94 4.10
N PHE A 111 -9.10 -25.10 3.43
CA PHE A 111 -7.99 -26.04 3.56
C PHE A 111 -6.68 -25.49 2.97
N PHE A 112 -6.76 -24.87 1.78
CA PHE A 112 -5.60 -24.35 1.06
C PHE A 112 -5.03 -23.07 1.68
N LEU A 113 -5.88 -22.11 2.05
CA LEU A 113 -5.47 -20.82 2.64
C LEU A 113 -5.32 -20.86 4.16
N GLY A 114 -5.93 -21.85 4.83
CA GLY A 114 -5.72 -22.09 6.25
C GLY A 114 -4.38 -22.77 6.52
N HIS A 115 -4.11 -23.08 7.79
CA HIS A 115 -2.90 -23.80 8.18
C HIS A 115 -2.98 -25.32 7.92
N GLU A 116 -4.10 -25.85 7.40
CA GLU A 116 -4.30 -27.30 7.22
C GLU A 116 -3.38 -27.91 6.16
N LEU A 117 -3.29 -27.30 4.96
CA LEU A 117 -2.35 -27.74 3.93
C LEU A 117 -0.90 -27.52 4.36
N GLU A 118 -0.62 -26.43 5.07
CA GLU A 118 0.69 -26.13 5.61
C GLU A 118 1.14 -27.23 6.57
N HIS A 119 0.37 -27.49 7.64
CA HIS A 119 0.61 -28.58 8.58
C HIS A 119 0.80 -29.93 7.88
N LEU A 120 -0.01 -30.22 6.86
CA LEU A 120 0.10 -31.46 6.10
C LEU A 120 1.47 -31.61 5.41
N LEU A 121 2.06 -30.51 4.93
CA LEU A 121 3.29 -30.52 4.14
C LEU A 121 4.56 -30.22 4.94
N THR A 122 4.46 -29.49 6.06
CA THR A 122 5.62 -29.00 6.82
C THR A 122 5.80 -29.63 8.20
N ASP A 123 4.76 -30.27 8.76
CA ASP A 123 4.92 -30.98 10.03
C ASP A 123 5.89 -32.17 9.87
N LYS A 124 6.29 -32.79 10.99
CA LYS A 124 7.16 -33.98 10.98
C LYS A 124 6.63 -35.01 9.96
N GLY A 125 7.51 -35.53 9.10
CA GLY A 125 7.12 -36.45 8.01
C GLY A 125 6.71 -35.78 6.68
N GLY A 126 6.59 -34.46 6.65
CA GLY A 126 6.33 -33.68 5.44
C GLY A 126 7.31 -33.98 4.29
N ASP A 127 8.58 -34.22 4.59
CA ASP A 127 9.61 -34.58 3.61
C ASP A 127 9.22 -35.79 2.74
N ALA A 128 8.56 -36.80 3.32
CA ALA A 128 8.13 -37.98 2.57
C ALA A 128 6.98 -37.64 1.60
N ILE A 129 6.07 -36.76 2.02
CA ILE A 129 4.96 -36.26 1.20
C ILE A 129 5.53 -35.42 0.06
N LEU A 130 6.44 -34.48 0.36
CA LEU A 130 7.13 -33.66 -0.64
C LEU A 130 7.89 -34.52 -1.66
N ARG A 131 8.62 -35.56 -1.22
CA ARG A 131 9.26 -36.53 -2.12
C ARG A 131 8.25 -37.26 -3.01
N ARG A 132 7.12 -37.69 -2.47
CA ARG A 132 6.05 -38.36 -3.24
C ARG A 132 5.46 -37.42 -4.29
N LEU A 133 5.18 -36.16 -3.94
CA LEU A 133 4.71 -35.12 -4.84
C LEU A 133 5.75 -34.85 -5.94
N TYR A 134 7.03 -34.74 -5.57
CA TYR A 134 8.13 -34.54 -6.51
C TYR A 134 8.23 -35.68 -7.54
N VAL A 135 8.18 -36.94 -7.09
CA VAL A 135 8.19 -38.12 -7.97
C VAL A 135 6.97 -38.14 -8.89
N HIS A 136 5.80 -37.78 -8.37
CA HIS A 136 4.57 -37.70 -9.16
C HIS A 136 4.68 -36.65 -10.28
N TYR A 137 5.10 -35.43 -9.97
CA TYR A 137 5.25 -34.37 -10.97
C TYR A 137 6.36 -34.68 -11.97
N ARG A 138 7.50 -35.26 -11.55
CA ARG A 138 8.55 -35.69 -12.49
C ARG A 138 8.08 -36.72 -13.51
N ARG A 139 7.10 -37.55 -13.15
CA ARG A 139 6.50 -38.52 -14.07
C ARG A 139 5.51 -37.86 -15.04
N VAL A 140 4.74 -36.88 -14.58
CA VAL A 140 3.61 -36.30 -15.31
C VAL A 140 4.00 -35.09 -16.16
N LEU A 141 4.90 -34.25 -15.67
CA LEU A 141 5.33 -33.01 -16.33
C LEU A 141 6.56 -33.21 -17.21
N THR A 142 6.69 -34.37 -17.85
CA THR A 142 7.71 -34.59 -18.89
C THR A 142 7.27 -33.88 -20.17
N PRO A 143 8.22 -33.49 -21.06
CA PRO A 143 7.91 -32.75 -22.29
C PRO A 143 6.82 -33.37 -23.18
N ASP A 144 6.71 -34.70 -23.16
CA ASP A 144 5.76 -35.45 -23.99
C ASP A 144 4.40 -35.67 -23.31
N GLU A 145 4.35 -35.68 -21.98
CA GLU A 145 3.18 -36.14 -21.23
C GLU A 145 2.37 -34.98 -20.62
N TRP A 146 3.00 -33.86 -20.26
CA TRP A 146 2.36 -32.76 -19.52
C TRP A 146 1.09 -32.23 -20.20
N LYS A 147 1.05 -32.27 -21.54
CA LYS A 147 -0.06 -31.82 -22.39
C LYS A 147 -1.36 -32.60 -22.16
N TYR A 148 -1.29 -33.77 -21.54
CA TYR A 148 -2.45 -34.59 -21.19
C TYR A 148 -2.91 -34.39 -19.74
N HIS A 149 -2.20 -33.60 -18.94
CA HIS A 149 -2.47 -33.42 -17.51
C HIS A 149 -2.56 -31.93 -17.14
N PRO A 150 -3.55 -31.19 -17.66
CA PRO A 150 -3.69 -29.74 -17.42
C PRO A 150 -3.85 -29.39 -15.94
N ALA A 151 -4.56 -30.23 -15.18
CA ALA A 151 -4.77 -30.02 -13.74
C ALA A 151 -3.50 -30.21 -12.92
N ASP A 152 -2.66 -31.19 -13.27
CA ASP A 152 -1.35 -31.39 -12.63
C ASP A 152 -0.40 -30.20 -12.91
N VAL A 153 -0.44 -29.61 -14.12
CA VAL A 153 0.35 -28.40 -14.42
C VAL A 153 -0.04 -27.25 -13.50
N GLU A 154 -1.35 -27.02 -13.34
CA GLU A 154 -1.84 -25.95 -12.46
C GLU A 154 -1.57 -26.24 -10.97
N GLY A 155 -1.81 -27.48 -10.53
CA GLY A 155 -1.51 -27.94 -9.18
C GLY A 155 -0.02 -27.78 -8.84
N PHE A 156 0.86 -28.07 -9.80
CA PHE A 156 2.31 -27.87 -9.64
C PHE A 156 2.65 -26.40 -9.42
N VAL A 157 2.16 -25.50 -10.27
CA VAL A 157 2.42 -24.06 -10.15
C VAL A 157 1.98 -23.54 -8.77
N ARG A 158 0.78 -23.93 -8.33
CA ARG A 158 0.23 -23.51 -7.03
C ARG A 158 1.01 -24.05 -5.85
N LEU A 159 1.39 -25.33 -5.88
CA LEU A 159 2.19 -25.91 -4.80
C LEU A 159 3.59 -25.29 -4.74
N VAL A 160 4.20 -25.01 -5.90
CA VAL A 160 5.49 -24.30 -5.95
C VAL A 160 5.36 -22.89 -5.36
N GLU A 161 4.31 -22.15 -5.71
CA GLU A 161 4.01 -20.84 -5.12
C GLU A 161 3.74 -20.92 -3.62
N PHE A 162 3.02 -21.93 -3.16
CA PHE A 162 2.72 -22.14 -1.75
C PHE A 162 4.00 -22.43 -0.93
N LEU A 163 4.87 -23.33 -1.43
CA LEU A 163 6.06 -23.77 -0.71
C LEU A 163 7.20 -22.73 -0.76
N TYR A 164 7.44 -22.18 -1.95
CA TYR A 164 8.63 -21.36 -2.25
C TYR A 164 8.32 -19.89 -2.56
N GLY A 165 7.05 -19.48 -2.46
CA GLY A 165 6.61 -18.11 -2.68
C GLY A 165 7.16 -17.09 -1.67
N PRO A 166 6.84 -15.80 -1.82
CA PRO A 166 7.46 -14.73 -1.06
C PRO A 166 7.12 -14.76 0.44
N VAL A 167 5.91 -15.18 0.81
CA VAL A 167 5.47 -15.30 2.20
C VAL A 167 5.96 -16.64 2.77
N PRO A 168 6.76 -16.66 3.84
CA PRO A 168 7.18 -17.89 4.46
C PRO A 168 6.01 -18.57 5.18
N LEU A 169 6.01 -19.90 5.17
CA LEU A 169 5.12 -20.71 5.98
C LEU A 169 5.42 -20.47 7.48
N CYS A 170 4.38 -20.48 8.32
CA CYS A 170 4.48 -20.35 9.78
C CYS A 170 5.28 -21.50 10.42
N HIS A 171 5.22 -22.69 9.86
CA HIS A 171 5.94 -23.88 10.32
C HIS A 171 7.00 -24.28 9.28
N HIS A 172 8.27 -24.28 9.71
CA HIS A 172 9.48 -24.66 8.96
C HIS A 172 9.36 -24.60 7.41
N ALA A 173 9.65 -23.44 6.84
CA ALA A 173 9.55 -23.26 5.40
C ALA A 173 10.62 -24.10 4.66
N PRO A 174 10.24 -24.90 3.64
CA PRO A 174 11.19 -25.76 2.93
C PRO A 174 12.21 -24.91 2.18
N GLU A 175 13.48 -25.32 2.27
CA GLU A 175 14.56 -24.73 1.48
C GLU A 175 14.52 -25.25 0.04
N LEU A 176 14.75 -24.35 -0.92
CA LEU A 176 14.84 -24.71 -2.32
C LEU A 176 16.24 -25.25 -2.65
N ASP A 177 16.32 -26.53 -3.01
CA ASP A 177 17.55 -27.17 -3.47
C ASP A 177 17.80 -26.96 -4.98
N ASP A 178 19.02 -27.28 -5.43
CA ASP A 178 19.46 -27.05 -6.80
C ASP A 178 18.74 -27.91 -7.85
N ASP A 179 18.44 -29.18 -7.53
CA ASP A 179 17.74 -30.10 -8.45
C ASP A 179 16.29 -29.68 -8.62
N THR A 180 15.62 -29.32 -7.51
CA THR A 180 14.26 -28.79 -7.53
C THR A 180 14.19 -27.46 -8.28
N ALA A 181 15.13 -26.54 -8.05
CA ALA A 181 15.18 -25.27 -8.76
C ALA A 181 15.36 -25.45 -10.28
N ALA A 182 16.28 -26.33 -10.69
CA ALA A 182 16.51 -26.66 -12.10
C ALA A 182 15.28 -27.31 -12.75
N TYR A 183 14.60 -28.18 -12.01
CA TYR A 183 13.37 -28.83 -12.47
C TYR A 183 12.22 -27.82 -12.65
N ILE A 184 12.00 -26.94 -11.67
CA ILE A 184 11.00 -25.85 -11.78
C ILE A 184 11.31 -24.95 -12.97
N LEU A 185 12.58 -24.58 -13.18
CA LEU A 185 13.01 -23.80 -14.34
C LEU A 185 12.67 -24.53 -15.65
N SER A 186 12.99 -25.82 -15.75
CA SER A 186 12.71 -26.64 -16.94
C SER A 186 11.21 -26.62 -17.28
N VAL A 187 10.35 -26.85 -16.28
CA VAL A 187 8.89 -26.80 -16.47
C VAL A 187 8.46 -25.40 -16.88
N GLY A 188 8.98 -24.37 -16.22
CA GLY A 188 8.69 -22.96 -16.56
C GLY A 188 9.03 -22.60 -18.00
N ILE A 189 10.18 -23.03 -18.52
CA ILE A 189 10.58 -22.81 -19.92
C ILE A 189 9.59 -23.49 -20.87
N THR A 190 9.27 -24.77 -20.64
CA THR A 190 8.30 -25.52 -21.47
C THR A 190 6.96 -24.81 -21.55
N LEU A 191 6.48 -24.27 -20.43
CA LEU A 191 5.19 -23.56 -20.38
C LEU A 191 5.24 -22.17 -21.04
N VAL A 192 6.33 -21.41 -20.87
CA VAL A 192 6.53 -20.10 -21.51
C VAL A 192 6.65 -20.21 -23.03
N GLU A 193 7.27 -21.27 -23.53
CA GLU A 193 7.43 -21.51 -24.98
C GLU A 193 6.14 -21.97 -25.65
N PHE A 194 5.16 -22.45 -24.87
CA PHE A 194 3.88 -22.91 -25.39
C PHE A 194 3.07 -21.78 -26.05
N PHE A 195 2.18 -22.12 -26.98
CA PHE A 195 1.47 -21.11 -27.78
C PHE A 195 0.31 -20.43 -27.01
N GLU A 196 -0.32 -21.14 -26.07
CA GLU A 196 -1.50 -20.66 -25.36
C GLU A 196 -1.14 -19.72 -24.19
N PRO A 197 -1.73 -18.51 -24.10
CA PRO A 197 -1.40 -17.50 -23.07
C PRO A 197 -1.54 -17.98 -21.63
N ALA A 198 -2.51 -18.86 -21.37
CA ALA A 198 -2.77 -19.39 -20.03
C ALA A 198 -1.56 -20.15 -19.46
N TYR A 199 -0.90 -20.98 -20.28
CA TYR A 199 0.29 -21.72 -19.87
C TYR A 199 1.53 -20.83 -19.82
N ARG A 200 1.66 -19.85 -20.73
CA ARG A 200 2.75 -18.87 -20.63
C ARG A 200 2.73 -18.12 -19.31
N LEU A 201 1.55 -17.70 -18.87
CA LEU A 201 1.35 -17.06 -17.57
C LEU A 201 1.78 -17.96 -16.42
N MET A 202 1.44 -19.26 -16.46
CA MET A 202 1.87 -20.24 -15.46
C MET A 202 3.41 -20.38 -15.42
N GLY A 203 4.05 -20.45 -16.58
CA GLY A 203 5.51 -20.49 -16.66
C GLY A 203 6.17 -19.23 -16.10
N LEU A 204 5.61 -18.04 -16.36
CA LEU A 204 6.07 -16.79 -15.76
C LEU A 204 5.86 -16.75 -14.23
N ARG A 205 4.76 -17.32 -13.71
CA ARG A 205 4.53 -17.45 -12.27
C ARG A 205 5.63 -18.30 -11.61
N LEU A 206 6.02 -19.42 -12.23
CA LEU A 206 7.15 -20.24 -11.78
C LEU A 206 8.46 -19.44 -11.77
N PHE A 207 8.74 -18.64 -12.80
CA PHE A 207 9.92 -17.78 -12.82
C PHE A 207 9.88 -16.74 -11.70
N CYS A 208 8.74 -16.12 -11.41
CA CYS A 208 8.59 -15.19 -10.29
C CYS A 208 8.88 -15.84 -8.92
N VAL A 209 8.49 -17.11 -8.73
CA VAL A 209 8.80 -17.85 -7.49
C VAL A 209 10.31 -18.09 -7.38
N LEU A 210 10.95 -18.55 -8.46
CA LEU A 210 12.38 -18.80 -8.49
C LEU A 210 13.19 -17.52 -8.22
N LEU A 211 12.80 -16.40 -8.82
CA LEU A 211 13.45 -15.09 -8.66
C LEU A 211 13.08 -14.37 -7.34
N GLY A 212 12.22 -14.97 -6.52
CA GLY A 212 11.77 -14.39 -5.27
C GLY A 212 12.90 -14.16 -4.24
N PRO A 213 12.69 -13.25 -3.27
CA PRO A 213 13.72 -12.83 -2.32
C PRO A 213 14.26 -13.98 -1.45
N ARG A 214 13.43 -14.96 -1.11
CA ARG A 214 13.80 -16.15 -0.33
C ARG A 214 14.81 -17.05 -1.07
N ASN A 215 14.78 -17.03 -2.40
CA ASN A 215 15.51 -17.98 -3.25
C ASN A 215 16.80 -17.38 -3.85
N LYS A 216 17.15 -16.12 -3.49
CA LYS A 216 18.30 -15.38 -4.03
C LYS A 216 19.62 -16.16 -3.99
N ALA A 217 19.89 -16.87 -2.89
CA ALA A 217 21.12 -17.64 -2.73
C ALA A 217 21.25 -18.79 -3.76
N VAL A 218 20.15 -19.50 -4.00
CA VAL A 218 20.06 -20.60 -4.98
C VAL A 218 20.22 -20.07 -6.39
N MET A 219 19.56 -18.96 -6.69
CA MET A 219 19.59 -18.34 -8.00
C MET A 219 21.00 -17.87 -8.38
N LYS A 220 21.71 -17.23 -7.45
CA LYS A 220 23.09 -16.75 -7.71
C LYS A 220 24.06 -17.91 -7.93
N ARG A 221 24.00 -18.99 -7.14
CA ARG A 221 24.93 -20.13 -7.30
C ARG A 221 24.68 -20.95 -8.57
N THR A 222 23.43 -21.05 -9.02
CA THR A 222 23.05 -21.90 -10.18
C THR A 222 22.97 -21.15 -11.51
N ASN A 223 23.02 -19.82 -11.52
CA ASN A 223 22.79 -18.97 -12.70
C ASN A 223 21.38 -19.11 -13.34
N ILE A 224 20.42 -19.74 -12.66
CA ILE A 224 19.04 -19.93 -13.14
C ILE A 224 18.36 -18.60 -13.47
N HIS A 225 18.64 -17.55 -12.69
CA HIS A 225 18.05 -16.22 -12.85
C HIS A 225 18.25 -15.62 -14.25
N ARG A 226 19.43 -15.83 -14.86
CA ARG A 226 19.73 -15.34 -16.23
C ARG A 226 18.95 -16.09 -17.30
N VAL A 227 18.75 -17.38 -17.12
CA VAL A 227 17.96 -18.22 -18.05
C VAL A 227 16.49 -17.84 -17.98
N ALA A 228 15.95 -17.64 -16.77
CA ALA A 228 14.58 -17.16 -16.59
C ALA A 228 14.38 -15.78 -17.25
N TYR A 229 15.31 -14.84 -17.03
CA TYR A 229 15.28 -13.52 -17.66
C TYR A 229 15.32 -13.58 -19.20
N SER A 230 16.23 -14.38 -19.78
CA SER A 230 16.37 -14.52 -21.24
C SER A 230 15.08 -15.02 -21.91
N ASN A 231 14.30 -15.86 -21.22
CA ASN A 231 13.01 -16.32 -21.70
C ASN A 231 11.89 -15.30 -21.47
N ALA A 232 11.88 -14.63 -20.32
CA ALA A 232 10.90 -13.59 -20.02
C ALA A 232 11.01 -12.38 -20.97
N ILE A 233 12.21 -11.84 -21.20
CA ILE A 233 12.39 -10.61 -22.00
C ILE A 233 11.89 -10.77 -23.44
N LYS A 234 11.99 -11.98 -24.02
CA LYS A 234 11.47 -12.28 -25.38
C LYS A 234 9.96 -12.13 -25.50
N LEU A 235 9.23 -12.25 -24.38
CA LEU A 235 7.77 -12.12 -24.35
C LEU A 235 7.31 -10.67 -24.38
N THR A 236 8.18 -9.68 -24.11
CA THR A 236 7.83 -8.25 -24.14
C THR A 236 7.40 -7.75 -25.52
N VAL A 237 7.80 -8.46 -26.59
CA VAL A 237 7.41 -8.15 -27.98
C VAL A 237 5.98 -8.61 -28.29
N LYS A 238 5.41 -9.52 -27.49
CA LYS A 238 4.06 -10.06 -27.70
C LYS A 238 3.04 -9.26 -26.91
N LEU A 239 2.03 -8.74 -27.59
CA LEU A 239 0.88 -8.08 -26.96
C LEU A 239 -0.05 -9.15 -26.35
N GLU A 240 -0.08 -9.22 -25.03
CA GLU A 240 -0.93 -10.12 -24.25
C GLU A 240 -1.79 -9.35 -23.24
N HIS A 241 -2.66 -10.04 -22.50
CA HIS A 241 -3.63 -9.43 -21.58
C HIS A 241 -2.97 -8.81 -20.32
N GLU A 242 -3.69 -7.94 -19.61
CA GLU A 242 -3.17 -7.22 -18.43
C GLU A 242 -2.54 -8.13 -17.35
N PRO A 243 -3.17 -9.25 -16.92
CA PRO A 243 -2.58 -10.11 -15.90
C PRO A 243 -1.25 -10.74 -16.34
N PHE A 244 -1.09 -10.96 -17.66
CA PHE A 244 0.16 -11.47 -18.21
C PHE A 244 1.27 -10.43 -18.09
N LEU A 245 0.98 -9.18 -18.45
CA LEU A 245 1.95 -8.09 -18.36
C LEU A 245 2.37 -7.80 -16.92
N GLU A 246 1.44 -7.89 -15.95
CA GLU A 246 1.78 -7.74 -14.53
C GLU A 246 2.79 -8.79 -14.09
N VAL A 247 2.56 -10.07 -14.37
CA VAL A 247 3.49 -11.14 -13.98
C VAL A 247 4.81 -11.06 -14.77
N LEU A 248 4.75 -10.72 -16.06
CA LEU A 248 5.94 -10.55 -16.90
C LEU A 248 6.88 -9.49 -16.35
N TRP A 249 6.36 -8.29 -16.09
CA TRP A 249 7.19 -7.19 -15.58
C TRP A 249 7.61 -7.41 -14.14
N ARG A 250 6.80 -8.12 -13.33
CA ARG A 250 7.23 -8.59 -12.00
C ARG A 250 8.46 -9.49 -12.11
N CYS A 251 8.43 -10.46 -13.03
CA CYS A 251 9.55 -11.37 -13.28
C CYS A 251 10.81 -10.61 -13.71
N ILE A 252 10.68 -9.66 -14.64
CA ILE A 252 11.81 -8.85 -15.12
C ILE A 252 12.37 -7.99 -13.97
N PHE A 253 11.52 -7.36 -13.18
CA PHE A 253 11.96 -6.54 -12.05
C PHE A 253 12.67 -7.35 -10.96
N GLN A 254 12.15 -8.53 -10.60
CA GLN A 254 12.80 -9.42 -9.63
C GLN A 254 14.19 -9.87 -10.09
N TYR A 255 14.39 -10.06 -11.40
CA TYR A 255 15.72 -10.31 -11.96
C TYR A 255 16.68 -9.13 -11.69
N VAL A 256 16.23 -7.90 -11.95
CA VAL A 256 17.01 -6.69 -11.67
C VAL A 256 17.34 -6.58 -10.18
N GLU A 257 16.37 -6.75 -9.28
CA GLU A 257 16.61 -6.73 -7.82
C GLU A 257 17.63 -7.78 -7.34
N LEU A 258 17.73 -8.90 -8.06
CA LEU A 258 18.65 -9.97 -7.73
C LEU A 258 20.09 -9.65 -8.13
N GLU A 259 20.29 -9.15 -9.35
CA GLU A 259 21.61 -8.75 -9.87
C GLU A 259 22.12 -7.47 -9.16
N GLU A 260 21.24 -6.52 -8.86
CA GLU A 260 21.60 -5.22 -8.25
C GLU A 260 21.93 -5.30 -6.75
N SER A 261 21.67 -6.44 -6.10
CA SER A 261 21.95 -6.62 -4.66
C SER A 261 23.45 -6.61 -4.28
N ASP A 262 24.36 -6.71 -5.25
CA ASP A 262 25.81 -6.58 -5.04
C ASP A 262 26.34 -5.27 -5.68
N ILE A 263 26.27 -4.18 -4.91
CA ILE A 263 26.73 -2.81 -5.26
C ILE A 263 28.19 -2.74 -5.78
N LYS A 264 28.96 -3.83 -5.65
CA LYS A 264 30.41 -3.86 -5.91
C LYS A 264 30.80 -4.32 -7.32
N ASP A 265 29.96 -5.09 -8.02
CA ASP A 265 30.29 -5.66 -9.34
C ASP A 265 29.33 -5.16 -10.43
N PHE A 266 29.34 -3.86 -10.70
CA PHE A 266 28.63 -3.25 -11.82
C PHE A 266 29.33 -3.55 -13.16
N THR A 267 29.27 -4.79 -13.62
CA THR A 267 29.96 -5.21 -14.87
C THR A 267 29.03 -5.40 -16.07
N GLN A 268 27.70 -5.27 -15.92
CA GLN A 268 26.76 -5.43 -17.05
C GLN A 268 25.74 -4.29 -17.16
N TRP A 269 26.23 -3.06 -17.37
CA TRP A 269 25.41 -1.87 -17.68
C TRP A 269 24.39 -2.07 -18.81
N ASN A 270 24.62 -3.02 -19.73
CA ASN A 270 23.79 -3.18 -20.93
C ASN A 270 22.37 -3.72 -20.63
N THR A 271 22.18 -4.58 -19.63
CA THR A 271 20.91 -5.30 -19.43
C THR A 271 19.82 -4.40 -18.82
N VAL A 272 20.14 -3.62 -17.78
CA VAL A 272 19.19 -2.64 -17.21
C VAL A 272 18.85 -1.56 -18.23
N ASP A 273 19.82 -1.13 -19.05
CA ASP A 273 19.58 -0.18 -20.14
C ASP A 273 18.63 -0.74 -21.21
N ASP A 274 18.78 -2.02 -21.59
CA ASP A 274 17.86 -2.68 -22.53
C ASP A 274 16.43 -2.81 -21.96
N ILE A 275 16.32 -3.12 -20.65
CA ILE A 275 15.03 -3.18 -19.94
C ILE A 275 14.38 -1.79 -19.91
N MET A 276 15.16 -0.75 -19.57
CA MET A 276 14.68 0.64 -19.55
C MET A 276 14.22 1.10 -20.93
N ASP A 277 14.99 0.81 -22.00
CA ASP A 277 14.57 1.18 -23.35
C ASP A 277 13.26 0.49 -23.73
N THR A 278 13.18 -0.82 -23.51
CA THR A 278 11.98 -1.61 -23.78
C THR A 278 10.78 -1.04 -23.04
N LEU A 279 10.92 -0.78 -21.74
CA LEU A 279 9.84 -0.26 -20.91
C LEU A 279 9.37 1.12 -21.36
N LEU A 280 10.31 2.02 -21.67
CA LEU A 280 9.99 3.37 -22.13
C LEU A 280 9.32 3.35 -23.50
N GLN A 281 9.77 2.50 -24.43
CA GLN A 281 9.11 2.34 -25.73
C GLN A 281 7.67 1.87 -25.56
N GLN A 282 7.43 0.83 -24.77
CA GLN A 282 6.08 0.30 -24.54
C GLN A 282 5.17 1.33 -23.87
N LEU A 283 5.67 2.05 -22.86
CA LEU A 283 4.88 3.07 -22.15
C LEU A 283 4.45 4.24 -23.07
N MET A 284 5.35 4.74 -23.93
CA MET A 284 5.05 5.87 -24.83
C MET A 284 3.94 5.57 -25.82
N PHE A 285 3.91 4.34 -26.38
CA PHE A 285 2.98 3.99 -27.45
C PHE A 285 1.69 3.32 -26.94
N GLU A 286 1.57 3.05 -25.64
CA GLU A 286 0.41 2.37 -25.08
C GLU A 286 -0.74 3.37 -24.80
N PRO A 287 -1.89 3.25 -25.51
CA PRO A 287 -3.05 4.10 -25.26
C PRO A 287 -3.93 3.60 -24.11
N LYS A 288 -3.86 2.32 -23.76
CA LYS A 288 -4.74 1.72 -22.74
C LYS A 288 -4.22 2.02 -21.34
N LEU A 289 -5.00 2.80 -20.58
CA LEU A 289 -4.61 3.29 -19.26
C LEU A 289 -4.23 2.18 -18.26
N SER A 290 -4.95 1.05 -18.27
CA SER A 290 -4.66 -0.08 -17.38
C SER A 290 -3.31 -0.73 -17.69
N THR A 291 -2.97 -0.86 -18.97
CA THR A 291 -1.65 -1.35 -19.40
C THR A 291 -0.55 -0.32 -19.11
N SER A 292 -0.78 0.95 -19.43
CA SER A 292 0.17 2.03 -19.12
C SER A 292 0.48 2.10 -17.62
N ARG A 293 -0.51 1.84 -16.75
CA ARG A 293 -0.31 1.79 -15.29
C ARG A 293 0.73 0.74 -14.89
N ILE A 294 0.74 -0.43 -15.55
CA ILE A 294 1.68 -1.52 -15.27
C ILE A 294 3.09 -1.06 -15.66
N TYR A 295 3.27 -0.58 -16.89
CA TYR A 295 4.58 -0.08 -17.34
C TYR A 295 5.09 1.06 -16.46
N LEU A 296 4.21 2.01 -16.11
CA LEU A 296 4.54 3.14 -15.24
C LEU A 296 4.96 2.68 -13.84
N LEU A 297 4.28 1.69 -13.25
CA LEU A 297 4.66 1.12 -11.95
C LEU A 297 6.08 0.57 -11.97
N TYR A 298 6.42 -0.25 -12.96
CA TYR A 298 7.76 -0.83 -13.05
C TYR A 298 8.83 0.19 -13.41
N LEU A 299 8.47 1.27 -14.13
CA LEU A 299 9.39 2.38 -14.38
C LEU A 299 9.72 3.10 -13.07
N ILE A 300 8.69 3.40 -12.26
CA ILE A 300 8.86 4.01 -10.93
C ILE A 300 9.73 3.12 -10.04
N LYS A 301 9.49 1.81 -10.04
CA LYS A 301 10.29 0.86 -9.26
C LYS A 301 11.76 0.81 -9.69
N LEU A 302 12.03 0.75 -11.00
CA LEU A 302 13.41 0.79 -11.52
C LEU A 302 14.10 2.09 -11.11
N LEU A 303 13.44 3.23 -11.28
CA LEU A 303 13.98 4.53 -10.87
C LEU A 303 14.20 4.64 -9.35
N ALA A 304 13.46 3.88 -8.56
CA ALA A 304 13.56 3.89 -7.11
C ALA A 304 14.51 2.85 -6.51
N LEU A 305 15.16 1.99 -7.32
CA LEU A 305 16.02 0.90 -6.83
C LEU A 305 17.10 1.33 -5.83
N ASP A 306 17.62 2.55 -5.97
CA ASP A 306 18.68 3.09 -5.11
C ASP A 306 18.15 3.85 -3.88
N LEU A 307 16.83 3.93 -3.67
CA LEU A 307 16.21 4.56 -2.51
C LEU A 307 16.04 3.55 -1.36
N PRO A 308 16.93 3.53 -0.35
CA PRO A 308 16.79 2.59 0.75
C PRO A 308 15.58 2.91 1.63
N ASN A 309 14.81 1.87 2.00
CA ASN A 309 13.68 1.94 2.94
C ASN A 309 12.48 2.75 2.45
N TYR A 310 12.22 2.76 1.14
CA TYR A 310 11.08 3.45 0.58
C TYR A 310 9.94 2.48 0.23
N ILE A 311 8.69 2.88 0.49
CA ILE A 311 7.48 2.05 0.27
C ILE A 311 7.32 1.63 -1.21
N ILE A 312 8.01 2.30 -2.14
CA ILE A 312 7.94 2.05 -3.60
C ILE A 312 8.35 0.61 -3.94
N ASP A 313 9.32 0.04 -3.22
CA ASP A 313 9.81 -1.32 -3.48
C ASP A 313 8.70 -2.36 -3.25
N GLU A 314 7.89 -2.15 -2.22
CA GLU A 314 6.77 -3.02 -1.81
C GLU A 314 5.48 -2.78 -2.61
N LEU A 315 5.48 -1.96 -3.67
CA LEU A 315 4.27 -1.66 -4.43
C LEU A 315 3.88 -2.79 -5.36
N ASP A 316 2.73 -3.42 -5.13
CA ASP A 316 2.16 -4.38 -6.08
C ASP A 316 1.36 -3.66 -7.19
N GLU A 317 0.79 -2.50 -6.84
CA GLU A 317 0.03 -1.63 -7.73
C GLU A 317 0.16 -0.17 -7.25
N ILE A 318 -0.01 0.82 -8.14
CA ILE A 318 0.14 2.26 -7.82
C ILE A 318 -0.77 2.69 -6.66
N GLN A 319 -1.96 2.08 -6.53
CA GLN A 319 -2.90 2.36 -5.44
C GLN A 319 -2.53 1.76 -4.10
N SER A 320 -1.64 0.77 -4.08
CA SER A 320 -1.25 0.14 -2.82
C SER A 320 -0.64 1.17 -1.86
N ILE A 321 -0.12 2.29 -2.36
CA ILE A 321 0.29 3.43 -1.53
C ILE A 321 -0.87 3.96 -0.68
N ASP A 322 -2.06 4.14 -1.24
CA ASP A 322 -3.24 4.64 -0.49
C ASP A 322 -3.77 3.61 0.52
N LYS A 323 -3.66 2.32 0.19
CA LYS A 323 -4.17 1.22 1.03
C LYS A 323 -3.21 0.91 2.19
N LYS A 324 -1.90 0.82 1.90
CA LYS A 324 -0.83 0.51 2.85
C LYS A 324 -0.46 1.73 3.70
N CYS A 325 -0.72 2.95 3.20
CA CYS A 325 -0.43 4.19 3.90
C CYS A 325 -1.68 5.06 3.91
N HIS A 326 -2.25 5.32 5.09
CA HIS A 326 -3.45 6.17 5.23
C HIS A 326 -3.27 7.63 4.73
N LEU A 327 -2.11 7.98 4.17
CA LEU A 327 -1.76 9.28 3.65
C LEU A 327 -0.70 9.13 2.50
N TYR A 328 -1.12 9.09 1.23
CA TYR A 328 -0.23 9.12 0.05
C TYR A 328 0.66 10.37 -0.01
N GLU A 329 0.14 11.51 0.43
CA GLU A 329 0.84 12.80 0.35
C GLU A 329 2.11 12.89 1.23
N PRO A 330 2.13 12.43 2.50
CA PRO A 330 3.33 12.27 3.30
C PRO A 330 4.44 11.45 2.65
N VAL A 331 4.09 10.38 1.92
CA VAL A 331 5.05 9.56 1.18
C VAL A 331 5.71 10.46 0.12
N CYS A 332 4.93 11.12 -0.72
CA CYS A 332 5.46 12.07 -1.71
C CYS A 332 6.26 13.23 -1.09
N GLU A 333 5.83 13.74 0.07
CA GLU A 333 6.56 14.77 0.81
C GLU A 333 7.94 14.28 1.27
N GLN A 334 7.99 13.09 1.87
CA GLN A 334 9.25 12.48 2.28
C GLN A 334 10.17 12.25 1.07
N LEU A 335 9.64 11.75 -0.05
CA LEU A 335 10.43 11.57 -1.27
C LEU A 335 11.06 12.87 -1.75
N ARG A 336 10.27 13.95 -1.80
CA ARG A 336 10.77 15.27 -2.21
C ARG A 336 11.87 15.75 -1.26
N GLN A 337 11.70 15.56 0.05
CA GLN A 337 12.70 15.94 1.05
C GLN A 337 13.98 15.12 0.92
N ASP A 338 13.88 13.81 0.71
CA ASP A 338 15.03 12.92 0.55
C ASP A 338 15.80 13.22 -0.74
N CYS A 339 15.09 13.43 -1.86
CA CYS A 339 15.70 13.86 -3.13
C CYS A 339 16.38 15.23 -3.03
N LEU A 340 15.81 16.19 -2.28
CA LEU A 340 16.44 17.49 -2.02
C LEU A 340 17.57 17.41 -0.98
N GLY A 341 17.53 16.40 -0.10
CA GLY A 341 18.43 16.21 1.04
C GLY A 341 19.73 15.47 0.73
N GLY A 342 19.99 15.15 -0.54
CA GLY A 342 21.26 14.56 -0.99
C GLY A 342 21.14 13.21 -1.68
N PHE A 343 19.94 12.67 -1.88
CA PHE A 343 19.76 11.53 -2.78
C PHE A 343 19.88 11.97 -4.24
N HIS A 344 20.92 11.50 -4.92
CA HIS A 344 21.15 11.76 -6.34
C HIS A 344 21.07 10.47 -7.14
N ASN A 345 20.14 10.44 -8.10
CA ASN A 345 19.88 9.24 -8.90
C ASN A 345 20.76 9.21 -10.15
N ARG A 346 22.07 9.00 -9.94
CA ARG A 346 23.06 9.06 -11.03
C ARG A 346 22.91 7.94 -12.05
N ARG A 347 22.32 6.79 -11.66
CA ARG A 347 22.17 5.61 -12.52
C ARG A 347 21.29 5.89 -13.75
N TYR A 348 20.23 6.68 -13.57
CA TYR A 348 19.24 6.92 -14.62
C TYR A 348 19.36 8.28 -15.32
N TYR A 349 20.45 9.03 -15.10
CA TYR A 349 20.69 10.31 -15.79
C TYR A 349 20.63 10.20 -17.32
N ARG A 350 21.08 9.08 -17.88
CA ARG A 350 21.00 8.80 -19.33
C ARG A 350 19.56 8.84 -19.85
N TRP A 351 18.61 8.33 -19.06
CA TRP A 351 17.21 8.16 -19.43
C TRP A 351 16.35 9.36 -19.07
N MET A 352 16.79 10.17 -18.11
CA MET A 352 16.09 11.33 -17.57
C MET A 352 15.52 12.24 -18.65
N LYS A 353 16.32 12.64 -19.65
CA LYS A 353 15.86 13.54 -20.73
C LYS A 353 14.66 12.96 -21.48
N ARG A 354 14.74 11.68 -21.85
CA ARG A 354 13.67 10.97 -22.56
C ARG A 354 12.42 10.81 -21.69
N ILE A 355 12.58 10.55 -20.40
CA ILE A 355 11.46 10.44 -19.47
C ILE A 355 10.77 11.80 -19.29
N ILE A 356 11.54 12.90 -19.17
CA ILE A 356 10.97 14.26 -19.08
C ILE A 356 10.22 14.64 -20.36
N GLU A 357 10.77 14.29 -21.53
CA GLU A 357 10.11 14.51 -22.83
C GLU A 357 8.80 13.70 -22.96
N MET A 358 8.67 12.57 -22.25
CA MET A 358 7.44 11.77 -22.21
C MET A 358 6.37 12.35 -21.28
N LEU A 359 6.76 13.06 -20.21
CA LEU A 359 5.84 13.51 -19.15
C LEU A 359 4.57 14.21 -19.67
N PRO A 360 4.60 15.12 -20.66
CA PRO A 360 3.39 15.75 -21.20
C PRO A 360 2.38 14.74 -21.75
N HIS A 361 2.86 13.70 -22.46
CA HIS A 361 2.01 12.66 -23.03
C HIS A 361 1.32 11.84 -21.92
N GLU A 362 2.04 11.52 -20.85
CA GLU A 362 1.50 10.80 -19.70
C GLU A 362 0.54 11.67 -18.86
N ALA A 363 0.80 12.97 -18.80
CA ALA A 363 -0.09 13.94 -18.16
C ALA A 363 -1.46 14.00 -18.86
N VAL A 364 -1.51 13.89 -20.19
CA VAL A 364 -2.78 13.85 -20.93
C VAL A 364 -3.60 12.61 -20.56
N LYS A 365 -2.96 11.44 -20.36
CA LYS A 365 -3.67 10.20 -19.93
C LYS A 365 -4.32 10.34 -18.54
N CYS A 366 -3.82 11.26 -17.70
CA CYS A 366 -4.40 11.57 -16.40
C CYS A 366 -5.74 12.32 -16.49
N GLN A 367 -6.04 12.93 -17.64
CA GLN A 367 -7.26 13.71 -17.83
C GLN A 367 -8.47 12.79 -17.97
N GLY A 368 -9.27 12.65 -16.91
CA GLY A 368 -10.51 11.88 -16.96
C GLY A 368 -11.33 11.91 -15.67
N ALA A 369 -12.52 11.30 -15.73
CA ALA A 369 -13.45 11.27 -14.61
C ALA A 369 -13.46 9.93 -13.86
N SER A 370 -12.78 8.90 -14.38
CA SER A 370 -12.75 7.58 -13.76
C SER A 370 -11.74 7.55 -12.61
N ARG A 371 -11.93 6.61 -11.67
CA ARG A 371 -10.95 6.36 -10.60
C ARG A 371 -9.58 6.00 -11.15
N GLU A 372 -9.52 5.24 -12.25
CA GLU A 372 -8.27 4.83 -12.91
C GLU A 372 -7.40 6.02 -13.33
N ASN A 373 -8.01 7.12 -13.77
CA ASN A 373 -7.28 8.34 -14.12
C ASN A 373 -6.56 8.94 -12.90
N GLY A 374 -7.22 8.97 -11.73
CA GLY A 374 -6.60 9.40 -10.48
C GLY A 374 -5.45 8.50 -10.05
N LYS A 375 -5.60 7.17 -10.20
CA LYS A 375 -4.52 6.20 -9.92
C LYS A 375 -3.30 6.48 -10.79
N TYR A 376 -3.55 6.70 -12.07
CA TYR A 376 -2.51 6.99 -13.04
C TYR A 376 -1.80 8.32 -12.71
N CYS A 377 -2.57 9.35 -12.35
CA CYS A 377 -2.06 10.64 -11.91
C CYS A 377 -1.10 10.53 -10.70
N HIS A 378 -1.39 9.63 -9.74
CA HIS A 378 -0.48 9.35 -8.64
C HIS A 378 0.85 8.73 -9.12
N GLY A 379 0.81 7.83 -10.10
CA GLY A 379 2.02 7.30 -10.73
C GLY A 379 2.82 8.39 -11.43
N VAL A 380 2.16 9.24 -12.22
CA VAL A 380 2.80 10.34 -12.95
C VAL A 380 3.43 11.36 -11.99
N ASN A 381 2.81 11.62 -10.84
CA ASN A 381 3.39 12.47 -9.80
C ASN A 381 4.69 11.87 -9.21
N LEU A 382 4.70 10.56 -8.90
CA LEU A 382 5.91 9.88 -8.42
C LEU A 382 7.01 9.89 -9.48
N LEU A 383 6.66 9.61 -10.73
CA LEU A 383 7.60 9.68 -11.86
C LEU A 383 8.19 11.10 -11.99
N PHE A 384 7.36 12.14 -11.89
CA PHE A 384 7.81 13.52 -11.90
C PHE A 384 8.82 13.80 -10.77
N ILE A 385 8.53 13.36 -9.54
CA ILE A 385 9.44 13.56 -8.40
C ILE A 385 10.77 12.82 -8.65
N LEU A 386 10.74 11.53 -8.99
CA LEU A 386 11.92 10.68 -9.17
C LEU A 386 12.85 11.13 -10.30
N VAL A 387 12.32 11.87 -11.28
CA VAL A 387 13.07 12.29 -12.48
C VAL A 387 13.49 13.76 -12.41
N THR A 388 12.84 14.60 -11.58
CA THR A 388 13.15 16.03 -11.50
C THR A 388 13.82 16.48 -10.21
N PHE A 389 13.59 15.79 -9.09
CA PHE A 389 14.13 16.20 -7.80
C PHE A 389 15.56 15.70 -7.52
N PRO A 390 15.95 14.45 -7.85
CA PRO A 390 17.25 13.92 -7.47
C PRO A 390 18.34 14.23 -8.52
N VAL A 391 18.20 15.32 -9.27
CA VAL A 391 19.06 15.64 -10.42
C VAL A 391 20.08 16.71 -10.05
N GLU A 392 21.35 16.39 -10.27
CA GLU A 392 22.44 17.35 -10.08
C GLU A 392 22.40 18.46 -11.15
N PRO A 393 22.67 19.72 -10.78
CA PRO A 393 22.73 20.85 -11.72
C PRO A 393 23.64 20.62 -12.93
N GLU A 394 24.72 19.85 -12.77
CA GLU A 394 25.69 19.56 -13.83
C GLU A 394 25.13 18.62 -14.92
N ALA A 395 24.17 17.75 -14.56
CA ALA A 395 23.49 16.86 -15.51
C ALA A 395 22.46 17.61 -16.38
N LEU A 396 22.03 18.78 -15.92
CA LEU A 396 21.06 19.68 -16.54
C LEU A 396 21.76 20.71 -17.44
N GLN A 397 22.56 20.24 -18.41
CA GLN A 397 22.97 21.11 -19.51
C GLN A 397 21.72 21.70 -20.19
N SER A 398 21.78 22.96 -20.63
CA SER A 398 20.65 23.73 -21.18
C SER A 398 20.04 23.07 -22.43
N HIS A 399 19.12 22.14 -22.20
CA HIS A 399 18.36 21.45 -23.24
C HIS A 399 16.97 22.07 -23.36
N ILE A 400 16.80 22.90 -24.39
CA ILE A 400 15.54 23.60 -24.71
C ILE A 400 14.34 22.62 -24.78
N LYS A 401 14.55 21.39 -25.29
CA LYS A 401 13.49 20.38 -25.38
C LYS A 401 12.99 19.90 -24.02
N THR A 402 13.90 19.64 -23.09
CA THR A 402 13.58 19.21 -21.72
C THR A 402 12.84 20.33 -20.97
N GLN A 403 13.30 21.57 -21.13
CA GLN A 403 12.63 22.76 -20.59
C GLN A 403 11.22 22.93 -21.16
N ALA A 404 11.06 22.85 -22.48
CA ALA A 404 9.76 22.95 -23.14
C ALA A 404 8.79 21.86 -22.66
N SER A 405 9.28 20.62 -22.51
CA SER A 405 8.48 19.49 -22.04
C SER A 405 8.00 19.68 -20.61
N LEU A 406 8.84 20.22 -19.72
CA LEU A 406 8.42 20.54 -18.34
C LEU A 406 7.37 21.64 -18.29
N VAL A 407 7.51 22.67 -19.13
CA VAL A 407 6.49 23.74 -19.24
C VAL A 407 5.17 23.18 -19.78
N GLU A 408 5.23 22.33 -20.80
CA GLU A 408 4.05 21.66 -21.36
C GLU A 408 3.35 20.77 -20.33
N PHE A 409 4.12 19.96 -19.60
CA PHE A 409 3.62 19.11 -18.52
C PHE A 409 2.83 19.91 -17.46
N ILE A 410 3.40 21.02 -16.98
CA ILE A 410 2.75 21.91 -16.00
C ILE A 410 1.47 22.51 -16.59
N ASN A 411 1.48 22.93 -17.86
CA ASN A 411 0.32 23.48 -18.54
C ASN A 411 -0.84 22.47 -18.68
N VAL A 412 -0.52 21.21 -19.00
CA VAL A 412 -1.52 20.12 -19.12
C VAL A 412 -2.27 19.91 -17.80
N PHE A 413 -1.54 19.86 -16.67
CA PHE A 413 -2.18 19.67 -15.36
C PHE A 413 -2.96 20.89 -14.89
N LYS A 414 -2.49 22.09 -15.19
CA LYS A 414 -3.22 23.32 -14.91
C LYS A 414 -4.52 23.43 -15.71
N GLN A 415 -4.51 23.01 -16.98
CA GLN A 415 -5.73 22.91 -17.78
C GLN A 415 -6.68 21.89 -17.16
N TYR A 416 -6.16 20.75 -16.72
CA TYR A 416 -6.95 19.70 -16.07
C TYR A 416 -7.57 20.16 -14.75
N GLU A 417 -6.83 20.90 -13.91
CA GLU A 417 -7.32 21.50 -12.67
C GLU A 417 -8.46 22.50 -12.93
N ARG A 418 -8.33 23.34 -13.97
CA ARG A 418 -9.40 24.27 -14.40
C ARG A 418 -10.65 23.53 -14.85
N GLN A 419 -10.50 22.44 -15.61
CA GLN A 419 -11.61 21.60 -16.06
C GLN A 419 -12.32 20.94 -14.87
N GLN A 420 -11.57 20.38 -13.91
CA GLN A 420 -12.14 19.76 -12.71
C GLN A 420 -12.81 20.79 -11.79
N SER A 421 -12.22 21.98 -11.62
CA SER A 421 -12.82 23.08 -10.84
C SER A 421 -14.14 23.58 -11.45
N THR A 422 -14.18 23.71 -12.78
CA THR A 422 -15.42 24.05 -13.52
C THR A 422 -16.48 22.96 -13.37
N SER A 423 -16.05 21.70 -13.37
CA SER A 423 -16.94 20.54 -13.17
C SER A 423 -17.44 20.45 -11.72
N ALA A 424 -16.61 20.83 -10.75
CA ALA A 424 -16.96 20.91 -9.33
C ALA A 424 -18.05 21.95 -9.09
N ALA A 425 -17.91 23.15 -9.68
CA ALA A 425 -18.85 24.25 -9.54
C ALA A 425 -20.26 23.93 -10.08
N LYS A 426 -20.37 22.96 -11.00
CA LYS A 426 -21.63 22.50 -11.60
C LYS A 426 -22.28 21.33 -10.85
N ARG A 427 -21.58 20.69 -9.90
CA ARG A 427 -22.06 19.49 -9.20
C ARG A 427 -22.66 19.84 -7.83
N SER A 428 -23.82 19.24 -7.53
CA SER A 428 -24.46 19.33 -6.21
C SER A 428 -23.95 18.29 -5.21
N THR A 429 -23.38 17.17 -5.68
CA THR A 429 -22.86 16.08 -4.86
C THR A 429 -21.54 15.55 -5.42
N ALA A 430 -20.56 15.27 -4.55
CA ALA A 430 -19.27 14.70 -4.94
C ALA A 430 -19.32 13.17 -4.96
N SER A 431 -18.99 12.55 -6.11
CA SER A 431 -18.79 11.10 -6.19
C SER A 431 -17.43 10.70 -5.60
N CYS A 432 -17.30 9.46 -5.15
CA CYS A 432 -16.02 8.93 -4.64
C CYS A 432 -14.89 9.06 -5.67
N ASP A 433 -15.18 8.80 -6.95
CA ASP A 433 -14.20 8.90 -8.05
C ASP A 433 -13.74 10.34 -8.27
N PHE A 434 -14.68 11.31 -8.16
CA PHE A 434 -14.35 12.72 -8.28
C PHE A 434 -13.43 13.18 -7.13
N ILE A 435 -13.76 12.80 -5.88
CA ILE A 435 -12.91 13.12 -4.72
C ILE A 435 -11.52 12.53 -4.90
N TYR A 436 -11.43 11.30 -5.40
CA TYR A 436 -10.16 10.63 -5.62
C TYR A 436 -9.29 11.35 -6.68
N ASN A 437 -9.88 11.75 -7.82
CA ASN A 437 -9.16 12.50 -8.86
C ASN A 437 -8.74 13.90 -8.40
N ILE A 438 -9.52 14.55 -7.52
CA ILE A 438 -9.11 15.81 -6.90
C ILE A 438 -7.93 15.60 -5.95
N LYS A 439 -7.91 14.52 -5.15
CA LYS A 439 -6.78 14.21 -4.28
C LYS A 439 -5.48 14.02 -5.06
N SER A 440 -5.54 13.30 -6.19
CA SER A 440 -4.36 13.11 -7.05
C SER A 440 -3.88 14.43 -7.65
N LEU A 441 -4.81 15.29 -8.08
CA LEU A 441 -4.51 16.64 -8.57
C LEU A 441 -3.87 17.54 -7.52
N VAL A 442 -4.40 17.56 -6.31
CA VAL A 442 -3.82 18.37 -5.22
C VAL A 442 -2.39 17.95 -4.91
N SER A 443 -2.13 16.64 -4.90
CA SER A 443 -0.79 16.12 -4.62
C SER A 443 0.22 16.49 -5.71
N ILE A 444 -0.14 16.35 -6.99
CA ILE A 444 0.76 16.73 -8.08
C ILE A 444 0.97 18.25 -8.17
N SER A 445 -0.07 19.05 -7.93
CA SER A 445 0.06 20.51 -7.85
C SER A 445 1.03 20.93 -6.74
N LYS A 446 1.05 20.21 -5.61
CA LYS A 446 2.03 20.45 -4.54
C LYS A 446 3.44 20.10 -4.98
N SER A 447 3.66 18.97 -5.66
CA SER A 447 4.97 18.63 -6.24
C SER A 447 5.45 19.68 -7.24
N MET A 448 4.57 20.16 -8.12
CA MET A 448 4.89 21.22 -9.08
C MET A 448 5.25 22.54 -8.39
N LEU A 449 4.52 22.91 -7.34
CA LEU A 449 4.83 24.11 -6.55
C LEU A 449 6.22 24.01 -5.92
N VAL A 450 6.54 22.88 -5.30
CA VAL A 450 7.88 22.67 -4.71
C VAL A 450 8.94 22.77 -5.81
N PHE A 451 8.78 22.05 -6.92
CA PHE A 451 9.69 22.12 -8.07
C PHE A 451 9.92 23.57 -8.55
N LEU A 452 8.84 24.35 -8.71
CA LEU A 452 8.92 25.73 -9.17
C LEU A 452 9.61 26.66 -8.19
N THR A 453 9.48 26.41 -6.89
CA THR A 453 10.10 27.24 -5.85
C THR A 453 11.55 26.87 -5.55
N SER A 454 11.92 25.59 -5.63
CA SER A 454 13.24 25.11 -5.22
C SER A 454 14.17 24.71 -6.37
N LEU A 455 13.64 24.25 -7.51
CA LEU A 455 14.42 23.64 -8.59
C LEU A 455 14.32 24.37 -9.94
N ALA A 456 13.28 25.16 -10.18
CA ALA A 456 13.14 25.92 -11.43
C ALA A 456 14.37 26.77 -11.82
N PRO A 457 15.08 27.44 -10.88
CA PRO A 457 16.30 28.20 -11.24
C PRO A 457 17.40 27.32 -11.85
N ILE A 458 17.46 26.04 -11.50
CA ILE A 458 18.44 25.07 -12.01
C ILE A 458 18.03 24.57 -13.40
N TYR A 459 16.73 24.31 -13.61
CA TYR A 459 16.20 23.80 -14.87
C TYR A 459 16.10 24.86 -15.96
N PHE A 460 15.89 26.12 -15.59
CA PHE A 460 15.76 27.26 -16.49
C PHE A 460 16.85 28.31 -16.21
N PRO A 461 18.14 27.99 -16.45
CA PRO A 461 19.21 28.97 -16.31
C PRO A 461 18.99 30.08 -17.34
N ALA A 462 19.01 31.34 -16.89
CA ALA A 462 18.71 32.51 -17.70
C ALA A 462 19.51 32.51 -19.02
N HIS A 463 18.81 32.47 -20.16
CA HIS A 463 19.38 33.04 -21.39
C HIS A 463 19.44 34.57 -21.18
N PRO A 464 20.58 35.24 -21.42
CA PRO A 464 20.70 36.69 -21.27
C PRO A 464 19.73 37.50 -22.15
N GLU A 465 19.07 36.85 -23.12
CA GLU A 465 18.05 37.47 -23.98
C GLU A 465 16.60 37.16 -23.54
N MET A 466 16.39 36.26 -22.56
CA MET A 466 15.08 36.00 -21.92
C MET A 466 15.02 36.50 -20.47
N ALA A 467 16.09 37.12 -19.98
CA ALA A 467 16.25 37.57 -18.60
C ALA A 467 15.64 38.95 -18.30
N GLU A 468 15.07 39.64 -19.29
CA GLU A 468 14.24 40.82 -19.04
C GLU A 468 12.76 40.41 -19.04
N ASN A 469 12.27 40.15 -17.82
CA ASN A 469 10.89 40.32 -17.36
C ASN A 469 9.77 39.37 -17.80
N ASP A 470 9.84 38.57 -18.87
CA ASP A 470 8.61 37.92 -19.37
C ASP A 470 8.36 36.46 -18.93
N LEU A 471 9.38 35.61 -18.80
CA LEU A 471 9.11 34.16 -18.65
C LEU A 471 8.81 33.74 -17.20
N THR A 472 9.59 34.21 -16.22
CA THR A 472 9.38 33.92 -14.79
C THR A 472 8.18 34.69 -14.24
N MET A 473 8.03 35.95 -14.65
CA MET A 473 6.87 36.78 -14.31
C MET A 473 5.60 36.26 -14.97
N GLY A 474 5.67 35.82 -16.23
CA GLY A 474 4.57 35.14 -16.93
C GLY A 474 4.21 33.78 -16.33
N LEU A 475 5.17 32.96 -15.88
CA LEU A 475 4.89 31.71 -15.19
C LEU A 475 4.20 31.96 -13.84
N MET A 476 4.71 32.92 -13.06
CA MET A 476 4.16 33.31 -11.75
C MET A 476 2.78 33.99 -11.85
N ASP A 477 2.55 34.83 -12.86
CA ASP A 477 1.24 35.39 -13.20
C ASP A 477 0.26 34.31 -13.62
N SER A 478 0.72 33.34 -14.42
CA SER A 478 -0.12 32.24 -14.86
C SER A 478 -0.55 31.35 -13.69
N LEU A 479 0.30 31.19 -12.66
CA LEU A 479 0.06 30.37 -11.46
C LEU A 479 -0.66 31.13 -10.33
N GLY A 480 -1.02 32.40 -10.53
CA GLY A 480 -1.75 33.20 -9.54
C GLY A 480 -0.94 33.60 -8.29
N LEU A 481 0.38 33.39 -8.30
CA LEU A 481 1.29 33.68 -7.18
C LEU A 481 1.80 35.14 -7.18
N SER A 482 1.70 35.85 -8.30
CA SER A 482 2.07 37.26 -8.40
C SER A 482 1.20 38.20 -7.56
N GLY A 483 -0.05 37.83 -7.30
CA GLY A 483 -0.96 38.58 -6.42
C GLY A 483 -0.50 38.60 -4.95
N LEU A 484 0.28 37.59 -4.51
CA LEU A 484 0.75 37.48 -3.13
C LEU A 484 2.00 38.32 -2.87
N ALA A 485 2.96 38.33 -3.80
CA ALA A 485 4.19 39.13 -3.67
C ALA A 485 3.98 40.60 -4.09
N GLY A 486 3.20 40.85 -5.14
CA GLY A 486 2.88 42.21 -5.62
C GLY A 486 1.89 42.98 -4.73
N GLY A 487 1.11 42.27 -3.91
CA GLY A 487 0.17 42.87 -2.95
C GLY A 487 0.87 43.64 -1.83
N VAL A 488 2.04 43.18 -1.39
CA VAL A 488 2.80 43.77 -0.28
C VAL A 488 3.64 44.98 -0.73
N GLN A 489 4.15 44.97 -1.97
CA GLN A 489 4.97 46.08 -2.50
C GLN A 489 4.17 47.28 -3.02
N ARG A 490 2.85 47.16 -3.21
CA ARG A 490 1.96 48.24 -3.70
C ARG A 490 1.04 48.84 -2.63
N MET A 491 1.36 48.65 -1.34
CA MET A 491 0.52 49.16 -0.27
C MET A 491 0.77 50.64 -0.03
N ASP A 492 -0.26 51.46 -0.26
CA ASP A 492 -0.23 52.86 0.15
C ASP A 492 -0.19 52.95 1.69
N LYS A 493 0.55 53.89 2.28
CA LYS A 493 0.82 53.92 3.75
C LYS A 493 -0.46 53.89 4.60
N ARG A 494 -1.56 54.44 4.05
CA ARG A 494 -2.89 54.45 4.69
C ARG A 494 -3.53 53.05 4.69
N GLN A 495 -3.42 52.30 3.59
CA GLN A 495 -4.00 50.96 3.47
C GLN A 495 -3.29 49.96 4.38
N PHE A 496 -1.98 50.06 4.51
CA PHE A 496 -1.20 49.27 5.47
C PHE A 496 -1.65 49.52 6.92
N LEU A 497 -1.89 50.79 7.28
CA LEU A 497 -2.37 51.16 8.61
C LEU A 497 -3.78 50.60 8.89
N PHE A 498 -4.69 50.66 7.91
CA PHE A 498 -6.04 50.09 8.04
C PHE A 498 -6.02 48.56 8.21
N GLN A 499 -5.14 47.84 7.51
CA GLN A 499 -4.98 46.40 7.68
C GLN A 499 -4.37 46.02 9.03
N MET A 500 -3.39 46.78 9.51
CA MET A 500 -2.87 46.60 10.87
C MET A 500 -3.95 46.83 11.93
N LEU A 501 -4.80 47.84 11.75
CA LEU A 501 -5.93 48.11 12.65
C LEU A 501 -6.96 46.98 12.61
N SER A 502 -7.31 46.48 11.42
CA SER A 502 -8.27 45.39 11.24
C SER A 502 -7.77 44.08 11.86
N PHE A 503 -6.48 43.76 11.65
CA PHE A 503 -5.83 42.65 12.33
C PHE A 503 -5.87 42.82 13.86
N GLY A 504 -5.57 44.03 14.35
CA GLY A 504 -5.71 44.37 15.77
C GLY A 504 -7.13 44.16 16.30
N MET A 505 -8.16 44.54 15.55
CA MET A 505 -9.56 44.30 15.93
C MET A 505 -9.89 42.81 15.99
N ILE A 506 -9.48 42.01 15.00
CA ILE A 506 -9.68 40.54 15.00
C ILE A 506 -9.04 39.91 16.24
N VAL A 507 -7.78 40.21 16.52
CA VAL A 507 -7.08 39.68 17.70
C VAL A 507 -7.77 40.12 19.00
N SER A 508 -8.18 41.38 19.10
CA SER A 508 -8.90 41.88 20.28
C SER A 508 -10.25 41.17 20.49
N SER A 509 -11.00 40.90 19.42
CA SER A 509 -12.29 40.20 19.48
C SER A 509 -12.14 38.76 19.94
N ALA A 510 -11.12 38.04 19.45
CA ALA A 510 -10.81 36.69 19.89
C ALA A 510 -10.45 36.63 21.38
N LEU A 511 -9.65 37.59 21.86
CA LEU A 511 -9.32 37.71 23.28
C LEU A 511 -10.53 38.06 24.15
N MET A 512 -11.43 38.92 23.65
CA MET A 512 -12.69 39.27 24.31
C MET A 512 -13.62 38.05 24.43
N ILE A 513 -13.76 37.24 23.37
CA ILE A 513 -14.54 36.00 23.38
C ILE A 513 -13.96 35.03 24.41
N TRP A 514 -12.63 34.83 24.42
CA TRP A 514 -11.95 33.95 25.37
C TRP A 514 -12.17 34.38 26.84
N LYS A 515 -12.04 35.68 27.13
CA LYS A 515 -12.31 36.24 28.46
C LYS A 515 -13.78 36.18 28.85
N GLY A 516 -14.69 36.43 27.91
CA GLY A 516 -16.13 36.25 28.11
C GLY A 516 -16.47 34.80 28.50
N LEU A 517 -15.87 33.83 27.80
CA LEU A 517 -16.09 32.41 28.08
C LEU A 517 -15.58 31.99 29.47
N MET A 518 -14.43 32.51 29.92
CA MET A 518 -13.96 32.29 31.31
C MET A 518 -14.98 32.78 32.34
N VAL A 519 -15.54 33.98 32.15
CA VAL A 519 -16.50 34.57 33.09
C VAL A 519 -17.81 33.79 33.11
N VAL A 520 -18.33 33.40 31.93
CA VAL A 520 -19.60 32.65 31.82
C VAL A 520 -19.49 31.24 32.39
N THR A 521 -18.39 30.55 32.13
CA THR A 521 -18.20 29.17 32.59
C THR A 521 -17.71 29.06 34.03
N GLY A 522 -17.17 30.15 34.60
CA GLY A 522 -16.51 30.17 35.89
C GLY A 522 -15.18 29.41 35.92
N SER A 523 -14.69 28.94 34.77
CA SER A 523 -13.46 28.15 34.64
C SER A 523 -12.32 29.01 34.09
N GLU A 524 -11.12 28.87 34.66
CA GLU A 524 -9.89 29.48 34.12
C GLU A 524 -9.52 28.90 32.74
N SER A 525 -9.98 27.68 32.45
CA SER A 525 -9.78 27.00 31.18
C SER A 525 -11.13 26.41 30.72
N PRO A 526 -11.94 27.19 29.98
CA PRO A 526 -13.27 26.72 29.55
C PRO A 526 -13.23 25.64 28.48
N ILE A 527 -12.09 25.48 27.80
CA ILE A 527 -11.90 24.52 26.70
C ILE A 527 -10.58 23.78 26.92
N VAL A 528 -10.62 22.45 26.95
CA VAL A 528 -9.45 21.58 27.13
C VAL A 528 -9.48 20.45 26.09
N VAL A 529 -8.31 19.99 25.65
CA VAL A 529 -8.18 18.90 24.68
C VAL A 529 -7.70 17.63 25.37
N VAL A 530 -8.29 16.48 25.02
CA VAL A 530 -7.87 15.16 25.51
C VAL A 530 -6.59 14.72 24.80
N LEU A 531 -5.51 14.55 25.56
CA LEU A 531 -4.18 14.23 25.03
C LEU A 531 -3.84 12.73 25.04
N SER A 532 -4.58 11.90 25.77
CA SER A 532 -4.26 10.48 25.99
C SER A 532 -5.51 9.59 25.96
N GLY A 533 -5.33 8.27 25.79
CA GLY A 533 -6.41 7.28 25.77
C GLY A 533 -6.87 6.77 27.14
N SER A 534 -6.57 7.47 28.25
CA SER A 534 -6.94 7.03 29.61
C SER A 534 -8.45 7.06 29.88
N MET A 535 -9.20 7.78 29.05
CA MET A 535 -10.66 7.96 29.15
C MET A 535 -11.45 7.15 28.12
N GLU A 536 -10.81 6.27 27.36
CA GLU A 536 -11.53 5.40 26.42
C GLU A 536 -12.41 4.39 27.18
N PRO A 537 -13.65 4.12 26.73
CA PRO A 537 -14.28 4.58 25.48
C PRO A 537 -15.05 5.92 25.59
N ALA A 538 -15.08 6.58 26.75
CA ALA A 538 -15.88 7.78 26.96
C ALA A 538 -15.35 9.00 26.18
N PHE A 539 -14.03 9.17 26.14
CA PHE A 539 -13.35 10.16 25.30
C PHE A 539 -12.13 9.57 24.64
N HIS A 540 -11.89 10.00 23.41
CA HIS A 540 -10.75 9.60 22.61
C HIS A 540 -9.71 10.74 22.56
N ARG A 541 -8.46 10.38 22.26
CA ARG A 541 -7.41 11.37 22.01
C ARG A 541 -7.85 12.31 20.88
N GLY A 542 -7.79 13.62 21.15
CA GLY A 542 -8.22 14.66 20.20
C GLY A 542 -9.61 15.22 20.46
N ASP A 543 -10.37 14.71 21.43
CA ASP A 543 -11.66 15.30 21.80
C ASP A 543 -11.48 16.66 22.48
N LEU A 544 -12.31 17.64 22.09
CA LEU A 544 -12.34 18.98 22.68
C LEU A 544 -13.45 19.04 23.73
N LEU A 545 -13.10 19.26 25.00
CA LEU A 545 -14.03 19.30 26.13
C LEU A 545 -14.39 20.73 26.51
N PHE A 546 -15.69 20.98 26.71
CA PHE A 546 -16.20 22.23 27.28
C PHE A 546 -16.39 22.07 28.80
N LEU A 547 -15.69 22.94 29.54
CA LEU A 547 -15.63 22.90 30.99
C LEU A 547 -16.50 24.00 31.61
N THR A 548 -17.13 23.66 32.75
CA THR A 548 -17.77 24.65 33.62
C THR A 548 -17.41 24.40 35.08
N ASN A 549 -17.20 25.48 35.82
CA ASN A 549 -16.91 25.45 37.25
C ASN A 549 -17.96 26.26 38.04
N GLN A 550 -19.24 26.07 37.69
CA GLN A 550 -20.36 26.62 38.46
C GLN A 550 -20.51 25.92 39.82
N ASP A 551 -21.10 26.63 40.79
CA ASP A 551 -21.18 26.27 42.23
C ASP A 551 -22.01 25.02 42.60
N GLU A 552 -22.34 24.16 41.65
CA GLU A 552 -23.02 22.91 41.95
C GLU A 552 -22.05 21.88 42.55
N PRO A 553 -22.51 21.03 43.49
CA PRO A 553 -21.68 19.99 44.08
C PRO A 553 -21.34 18.90 43.05
N VAL A 554 -20.06 18.53 42.97
CA VAL A 554 -19.56 17.44 42.10
C VAL A 554 -20.05 16.10 42.63
N ARG A 555 -20.56 15.24 41.75
CA ARG A 555 -21.11 13.91 42.11
C ARG A 555 -20.20 12.76 41.66
N VAL A 556 -20.35 11.60 42.31
CA VAL A 556 -19.71 10.36 41.84
C VAL A 556 -20.21 10.04 40.43
N GLY A 557 -19.29 9.71 39.53
CA GLY A 557 -19.55 9.43 38.12
C GLY A 557 -19.33 10.61 37.18
N GLU A 558 -19.19 11.84 37.71
CA GLU A 558 -18.88 13.02 36.88
C GLU A 558 -17.43 13.00 36.40
N ILE A 559 -17.18 13.62 35.24
CA ILE A 559 -15.85 13.76 34.66
C ILE A 559 -15.34 15.15 34.98
N VAL A 560 -14.21 15.20 35.67
CA VAL A 560 -13.58 16.42 36.13
C VAL A 560 -12.21 16.59 35.50
N VAL A 561 -11.85 17.84 35.26
CA VAL A 561 -10.51 18.23 34.87
C VAL A 561 -9.87 18.84 36.09
N PHE A 562 -8.74 18.27 36.51
CA PHE A 562 -8.01 18.73 37.68
C PHE A 562 -6.55 18.97 37.35
N LYS A 563 -5.93 19.89 38.10
CA LYS A 563 -4.53 20.24 37.99
C LYS A 563 -3.84 19.89 39.29
N ILE A 564 -2.68 19.24 39.19
CA ILE A 564 -1.86 18.85 40.34
C ILE A 564 -0.72 19.87 40.46
N GLU A 565 -0.41 20.29 41.69
CA GLU A 565 0.74 21.14 41.94
C GLU A 565 2.04 20.45 41.46
N GLY A 566 2.82 21.15 40.64
CA GLY A 566 4.04 20.61 40.02
C GLY A 566 3.84 19.91 38.67
N ARG A 567 2.62 19.85 38.13
CA ARG A 567 2.35 19.41 36.74
C ARG A 567 1.69 20.54 35.93
N ASP A 568 2.26 20.80 34.76
CA ASP A 568 1.75 21.86 33.86
C ASP A 568 0.52 21.43 33.06
N ILE A 569 0.35 20.12 32.83
CA ILE A 569 -0.72 19.56 32.01
C ILE A 569 -1.87 19.08 32.91
N PRO A 570 -3.10 19.58 32.72
CA PRO A 570 -4.27 19.13 33.47
C PRO A 570 -4.69 17.70 33.08
N ILE A 571 -5.30 16.98 34.01
CA ILE A 571 -5.72 15.58 33.85
C ILE A 571 -7.25 15.51 33.85
N VAL A 572 -7.81 14.72 32.94
CA VAL A 572 -9.27 14.52 32.79
C VAL A 572 -9.61 13.10 33.21
N HIS A 573 -10.29 12.89 34.33
CA HIS A 573 -10.72 11.56 34.78
C HIS A 573 -12.09 11.58 35.48
N ARG A 574 -12.65 10.39 35.71
CA ARG A 574 -13.96 10.23 36.35
C ARG A 574 -13.85 10.15 37.87
N VAL A 575 -14.73 10.84 38.58
CA VAL A 575 -14.83 10.75 40.05
C VAL A 575 -15.44 9.40 40.42
N ILE A 576 -14.69 8.58 41.14
CA ILE A 576 -15.14 7.25 41.60
C ILE A 576 -15.57 7.22 43.07
N LYS A 577 -15.08 8.14 43.90
CA LYS A 577 -15.46 8.22 45.31
C LYS A 577 -15.41 9.65 45.84
N LEU A 578 -16.41 9.99 46.65
CA LEU A 578 -16.51 11.22 47.42
C LEU A 578 -16.43 10.93 48.91
N HIS A 579 -15.66 11.73 49.64
CA HIS A 579 -15.74 11.78 51.11
C HIS A 579 -16.11 13.19 51.52
N GLU A 580 -17.28 13.32 52.14
CA GLU A 580 -17.69 14.55 52.81
C GLU A 580 -17.32 14.45 54.29
N GLN A 581 -16.55 15.41 54.78
CA GLN A 581 -16.25 15.53 56.20
C GLN A 581 -17.26 16.47 56.87
N SER A 582 -17.50 16.29 58.18
CA SER A 582 -18.44 17.10 58.97
C SER A 582 -18.12 18.60 59.04
N ASN A 583 -16.92 19.01 58.60
CA ASN A 583 -16.48 20.39 58.44
C ASN A 583 -16.84 21.01 57.07
N GLY A 584 -17.59 20.29 56.21
CA GLY A 584 -17.97 20.75 54.87
C GLY A 584 -16.89 20.58 53.80
N THR A 585 -15.75 19.95 54.12
CA THR A 585 -14.71 19.66 53.11
C THR A 585 -15.06 18.40 52.33
N VAL A 586 -15.07 18.53 50.99
CA VAL A 586 -15.32 17.43 50.06
C VAL A 586 -13.99 16.98 49.45
N LYS A 587 -13.72 15.68 49.54
CA LYS A 587 -12.52 15.03 49.01
C LYS A 587 -12.90 14.08 47.88
N PHE A 588 -12.20 14.19 46.75
CA PHE A 588 -12.46 13.44 45.52
C PHE A 588 -11.37 12.39 45.29
N LEU A 589 -11.79 11.22 44.82
CA LEU A 589 -10.91 10.22 44.22
C LEU A 589 -11.34 10.01 42.78
N THR A 590 -10.37 10.10 41.87
CA THR A 590 -10.57 10.00 40.43
C THR A 590 -9.90 8.74 39.88
N LYS A 591 -10.37 8.29 38.71
CA LYS A 591 -9.79 7.19 37.94
C LYS A 591 -10.10 7.39 36.45
N GLY A 592 -9.11 7.11 35.60
CA GLY A 592 -9.33 6.99 34.15
C GLY A 592 -10.20 5.78 33.80
N ASP A 593 -11.13 5.97 32.86
CA ASP A 593 -12.05 4.90 32.44
C ASP A 593 -11.31 3.66 31.90
N ASN A 594 -10.18 3.87 31.21
CA ASN A 594 -9.31 2.83 30.65
C ASN A 594 -8.15 2.41 31.58
N ASN A 595 -8.01 3.01 32.78
CA ASN A 595 -6.92 2.68 33.70
C ASN A 595 -7.31 1.51 34.62
N SER A 596 -6.38 0.63 35.01
CA SER A 596 -6.63 -0.48 35.94
C SER A 596 -6.59 -0.09 37.42
N VAL A 597 -5.94 1.03 37.74
CA VAL A 597 -5.75 1.56 39.10
C VAL A 597 -6.34 2.96 39.25
N ASP A 598 -6.59 3.40 40.49
CA ASP A 598 -7.01 4.77 40.79
C ASP A 598 -5.86 5.78 40.66
N ASP A 599 -6.19 7.07 40.64
CA ASP A 599 -5.22 8.13 40.35
C ASP A 599 -4.34 8.52 41.56
N ARG A 600 -4.37 7.77 42.68
CA ARG A 600 -3.58 8.14 43.87
C ARG A 600 -2.08 8.23 43.59
N GLY A 601 -1.58 7.39 42.68
CA GLY A 601 -0.17 7.43 42.25
C GLY A 601 0.18 8.64 41.39
N LEU A 602 -0.83 9.37 40.86
CA LEU A 602 -0.61 10.56 40.04
C LEU A 602 -0.61 11.85 40.86
N TYR A 603 -1.27 11.85 42.02
CA TYR A 603 -1.36 13.00 42.93
C TYR A 603 0.00 13.45 43.47
N ALA A 604 0.05 14.67 44.03
CA ALA A 604 1.28 15.20 44.60
C ALA A 604 1.79 14.31 45.75
N PRO A 605 3.12 14.25 46.03
CA PRO A 605 3.66 13.42 47.11
C PRO A 605 2.96 13.69 48.46
N GLY A 606 2.36 12.64 49.04
CA GLY A 606 1.61 12.74 50.29
C GLY A 606 0.13 13.14 50.15
N GLN A 607 -0.35 13.42 48.94
CA GLN A 607 -1.75 13.72 48.64
C GLN A 607 -2.52 12.44 48.25
N LEU A 608 -3.52 12.06 49.04
CA LEU A 608 -4.36 10.89 48.77
C LEU A 608 -5.74 11.23 48.17
N TRP A 609 -6.12 12.51 48.22
CA TRP A 609 -7.42 12.99 47.80
C TRP A 609 -7.29 14.37 47.15
N LEU A 610 -8.08 14.61 46.11
CA LEU A 610 -8.22 15.94 45.51
C LEU A 610 -9.24 16.77 46.30
N THR A 611 -9.08 18.08 46.30
CA THR A 611 -9.99 19.06 46.89
C THR A 611 -10.60 19.95 45.82
N LYS A 612 -11.61 20.77 46.18
CA LYS A 612 -12.27 21.68 45.21
C LYS A 612 -11.30 22.65 44.53
N LYS A 613 -10.16 22.96 45.17
CA LYS A 613 -9.12 23.86 44.62
C LYS A 613 -8.33 23.24 43.47
N ASP A 614 -8.22 21.92 43.46
CA ASP A 614 -7.49 21.19 42.43
C ASP A 614 -8.33 21.01 41.15
N ILE A 615 -9.64 21.19 41.25
CA ILE A 615 -10.59 21.03 40.14
C ILE A 615 -10.65 22.33 39.33
N VAL A 616 -10.24 22.23 38.06
CA VAL A 616 -10.30 23.32 37.08
C VAL A 616 -11.73 23.48 36.55
N GLY A 617 -12.43 22.37 36.31
CA GLY A 617 -13.82 22.38 35.88
C GLY A 617 -14.38 21.00 35.57
N ARG A 618 -15.70 20.95 35.33
CA ARG A 618 -16.45 19.74 34.96
C ARG A 618 -16.72 19.71 33.47
N ALA A 619 -16.55 18.56 32.82
CA ALA A 619 -16.88 18.40 31.41
C ALA A 619 -18.41 18.31 31.21
N ARG A 620 -18.99 19.21 30.41
CA ARG A 620 -20.44 19.23 30.10
C ARG A 620 -20.79 18.85 28.67
N GLY A 621 -19.83 18.96 27.77
CA GLY A 621 -19.99 18.60 26.36
C GLY A 621 -18.62 18.42 25.72
N PHE A 622 -18.62 17.78 24.56
CA PHE A 622 -17.39 17.59 23.79
C PHE A 622 -17.65 17.65 22.29
N LEU A 623 -16.60 17.99 21.53
CA LEU A 623 -16.56 17.84 20.09
C LEU A 623 -15.49 16.80 19.74
N PRO A 624 -15.88 15.69 19.08
CA PRO A 624 -14.94 14.62 18.81
C PRO A 624 -13.87 15.04 17.79
N TYR A 625 -12.63 14.63 18.03
CA TYR A 625 -11.46 14.81 17.14
C TYR A 625 -11.03 16.24 16.76
N VAL A 626 -11.80 17.30 17.07
CA VAL A 626 -11.46 18.70 16.72
C VAL A 626 -10.13 19.13 17.33
N GLY A 627 -9.83 18.65 18.55
CA GLY A 627 -8.58 18.90 19.25
C GLY A 627 -7.35 18.29 18.57
N MET A 628 -7.50 17.34 17.64
CA MET A 628 -6.36 16.78 16.89
C MET A 628 -5.56 17.87 16.16
N ILE A 629 -6.24 18.91 15.64
CA ILE A 629 -5.58 20.05 14.99
C ILE A 629 -4.60 20.73 15.96
N THR A 630 -5.04 20.97 17.20
CA THR A 630 -4.19 21.61 18.22
C THR A 630 -3.04 20.70 18.68
N ILE A 631 -3.26 19.39 18.74
CA ILE A 631 -2.23 18.40 19.07
C ILE A 631 -1.14 18.44 17.99
N TYR A 632 -1.50 18.35 16.71
CA TYR A 632 -0.54 18.42 15.61
C TYR A 632 0.20 19.76 15.55
N MET A 633 -0.48 20.88 15.83
CA MET A 633 0.17 22.19 15.92
C MET A 633 1.22 22.25 17.04
N ASN A 634 1.01 21.54 18.15
CA ASN A 634 1.96 21.53 19.27
C ASN A 634 3.12 20.54 19.04
N GLU A 635 2.85 19.38 18.42
CA GLU A 635 3.86 18.37 18.08
C GLU A 635 4.82 18.85 16.96
N TYR A 636 4.33 19.69 16.04
CA TYR A 636 5.13 20.26 14.96
C TYR A 636 5.20 21.80 15.07
N PRO A 637 6.17 22.37 15.80
CA PRO A 637 6.30 23.82 15.96
C PRO A 637 6.36 24.58 14.63
N LYS A 638 7.00 24.00 13.60
CA LYS A 638 7.06 24.58 12.25
C LYS A 638 5.68 24.71 11.59
N LEU A 639 4.79 23.72 11.81
CA LEU A 639 3.41 23.75 11.32
C LEU A 639 2.62 24.90 11.97
N LYS A 640 2.77 25.10 13.28
CA LYS A 640 2.15 26.22 14.01
C LYS A 640 2.55 27.58 13.45
N TYR A 641 3.84 27.80 13.23
CA TYR A 641 4.31 29.07 12.64
C TYR A 641 3.88 29.23 11.18
N GLY A 642 3.83 28.14 10.40
CA GLY A 642 3.33 28.15 9.03
C GLY A 642 1.84 28.53 8.94
N ILE A 643 0.98 27.94 9.77
CA ILE A 643 -0.45 28.26 9.82
C ILE A 643 -0.67 29.71 10.26
N LEU A 644 0.03 30.17 11.31
CA LEU A 644 -0.06 31.56 11.76
C LEU A 644 0.42 32.53 10.68
N GLY A 645 1.47 32.19 9.94
CA GLY A 645 1.98 32.96 8.81
C GLY A 645 0.98 33.04 7.66
N LEU A 646 0.35 31.92 7.29
CA LEU A 646 -0.69 31.87 6.26
C LEU A 646 -1.94 32.65 6.67
N LEU A 647 -2.34 32.59 7.94
CA LEU A 647 -3.52 33.30 8.46
C LEU A 647 -3.25 34.81 8.53
N ALA A 648 -2.05 35.22 8.94
CA ALA A 648 -1.61 36.61 8.85
C ALA A 648 -1.55 37.10 7.40
N LEU A 649 -0.98 36.30 6.49
CA LEU A 649 -0.94 36.61 5.06
C LEU A 649 -2.35 36.70 4.48
N TYR A 650 -3.25 35.79 4.83
CA TYR A 650 -4.65 35.79 4.40
C TYR A 650 -5.36 37.06 4.86
N VAL A 651 -5.22 37.48 6.13
CA VAL A 651 -5.80 38.73 6.64
C VAL A 651 -5.18 39.95 5.97
N LEU A 652 -3.89 39.90 5.61
CA LEU A 652 -3.22 40.97 4.86
C LEU A 652 -3.57 40.98 3.36
N VAL A 653 -4.12 39.91 2.81
CA VAL A 653 -4.47 39.81 1.38
C VAL A 653 -5.98 39.97 1.16
N HIS A 654 -6.80 39.50 2.09
CA HIS A 654 -8.25 39.58 2.02
C HIS A 654 -8.70 41.00 2.35
N ARG A 655 -9.13 41.71 1.31
CA ARG A 655 -9.66 43.07 1.38
C ARG A 655 -11.10 43.04 1.90
N GLU A 656 -11.41 43.85 2.89
CA GLU A 656 -12.76 44.41 3.05
C GLU A 656 -12.81 45.81 2.42
#